data_AF-A0A0E0JWJ2-F1
#
_entry.id   AF-A0A0E0JWJ2-F1
#
_cell.length_a   1.000
_cell.length_b   1.000
_cell.length_c   1.000
_cell.angle_alpha   90.00
_cell.angle_beta   90.00
_cell.angle_gamma   90.00
#
_symmetry.space_group_name_H-M   'P 1'
#
loop_
_entity.id
_entity.type
_entity.pdbx_description
1 polymer ?
#
loop_
_entity_poly.entity_id
_entity_poly.type
_entity_poly.pdbx_seq_one_letter_code
_entity_poly.pdbx_strand_id
1 'polypeptide(L)'
;MAASRLPLLLLLLLAVVAARHALPAAGSDAHPGYDGAEDTCGGPAAGRLEEYGGGRILDITHAYRADLPAFAPGAVTGPVVRLKDSMANGTLYNLSELKMECHMGTHVDAPGHMNQGHFVAGLDVDKLDLDLLNGPTLLVDTPRNTNITAKAMESLNVPKGVRRVLFRTLNTDRKLMWKKGGDLSYVGFTEDGAQWLVDNTDIKLVGIDYLSVAAYDHLITAHVVFFKIPNIILVEGLKLDDVKAGIYMLHCLPLRLVGSEGSPISSTMPAMVADLLFYLLLLPLLAIPALLLRSRSSASRGHGGHRLPPGPWALPIIGHLHHLIGGGLPHRRMRDLARRHGPLMLLRLGEIQAVVASSAEVARHILKTHDVAFATRPTGTLTRLWYQDAGGGVVFAPYGDGWRQLRKIFTVELLSSRRVHAFRPVREAEVGRLLRSVAASAAAKPEAPVNLTSGIALYVLESTVRAIIGNRQFMERGEYLQMVKDVTTAVPGMSLPDLFPSSRLAMRVSRMPAHLLRTRAKMHRLMDVIIQEHQEFRRVAGHDEDDDEDLVDVLLRLQKEANSQYPLTTDNIKFVMLVSSAYQTQTQRSPSTSMVGGRDDRENLYHMQDMFGGGSETSSTTLLWAMAELMRNPLVRHKLQDELRREFAGDGKVVEERLRGVSYLHMVIKETLRLHPPLPLLIPHQCASPCQVLGHDVPEGAMVMVNAWAIGRDTAAWGGAAEEFSPERFERWCDRDFRGADMELIPFGAGRRICPGMTMGLANVELALAALLFHFDLELPAGMAAEEVDMTEAAGVTTWRKADLLVVVVPRVPVLAMAEKL
;
A
#
# COMPACT_ATOMS: atom_id res chain seq x y z
N MET A 1 -11.63 3.77 -46.84
CA MET A 1 -12.90 4.43 -46.45
C MET A 1 -12.67 5.18 -45.14
N ALA A 2 -12.62 6.51 -45.13
CA ALA A 2 -12.05 7.27 -44.00
C ALA A 2 -12.90 8.47 -43.49
N ALA A 3 -14.11 8.66 -43.99
CA ALA A 3 -14.85 9.93 -43.82
C ALA A 3 -16.02 9.92 -42.82
N SER A 4 -16.35 8.79 -42.17
CA SER A 4 -17.64 8.61 -41.46
C SER A 4 -17.56 8.45 -39.93
N ARG A 5 -16.38 8.52 -39.30
CA ARG A 5 -16.23 8.33 -37.83
C ARG A 5 -16.05 9.63 -37.03
N LEU A 6 -15.97 10.79 -37.70
CA LEU A 6 -15.79 12.08 -37.05
C LEU A 6 -16.97 12.55 -36.15
N PRO A 7 -18.27 12.39 -36.51
CA PRO A 7 -19.35 13.03 -35.76
C PRO A 7 -19.59 12.42 -34.38
N LEU A 8 -19.37 11.11 -34.20
CA LEU A 8 -19.58 10.46 -32.90
C LEU A 8 -18.55 10.90 -31.85
N LEU A 9 -17.28 11.11 -32.28
CA LEU A 9 -16.24 11.64 -31.42
C LEU A 9 -16.51 13.11 -31.06
N LEU A 10 -17.00 13.90 -32.02
CA LEU A 10 -17.36 15.30 -31.81
C LEU A 10 -18.54 15.46 -30.83
N LEU A 11 -19.57 14.61 -30.91
CA LEU A 11 -20.69 14.58 -29.97
C LEU A 11 -20.24 14.23 -28.54
N LEU A 12 -19.36 13.24 -28.38
CA LEU A 12 -18.75 12.90 -27.08
C LEU A 12 -17.90 14.04 -26.51
N LEU A 13 -17.11 14.72 -27.34
CA LEU A 13 -16.34 15.90 -26.94
C LEU A 13 -17.25 17.08 -26.56
N LEU A 14 -18.30 17.36 -27.32
CA LEU A 14 -19.26 18.43 -27.00
C LEU A 14 -20.00 18.18 -25.68
N ALA A 15 -20.38 16.94 -25.38
CA ALA A 15 -20.95 16.58 -24.08
C ALA A 15 -19.96 16.81 -22.92
N VAL A 16 -18.68 16.43 -23.09
CA VAL A 16 -17.63 16.62 -22.08
C VAL A 16 -17.22 18.09 -21.91
N VAL A 17 -17.31 18.91 -22.96
CA VAL A 17 -17.05 20.36 -22.91
C VAL A 17 -18.24 21.11 -22.29
N ALA A 18 -19.48 20.76 -22.64
CA ALA A 18 -20.68 21.31 -21.99
C ALA A 18 -20.67 21.03 -20.47
N ALA A 19 -20.34 19.80 -20.07
CA ALA A 19 -20.15 19.42 -18.67
C ALA A 19 -19.01 20.15 -17.94
N ARG A 20 -18.11 20.83 -18.67
CA ARG A 20 -17.01 21.65 -18.10
C ARG A 20 -17.33 23.14 -18.01
N HIS A 21 -18.27 23.65 -18.81
CA HIS A 21 -18.68 25.06 -18.75
C HIS A 21 -19.83 25.33 -17.77
N ALA A 22 -20.36 24.30 -17.11
CA ALA A 22 -21.30 24.41 -15.97
C ALA A 22 -20.61 24.41 -14.59
N LEU A 23 -19.27 24.54 -14.54
CA LEU A 23 -18.49 24.58 -13.30
C LEU A 23 -17.73 25.91 -13.22
N PRO A 24 -17.99 26.76 -12.20
CA PRO A 24 -17.11 27.89 -11.88
C PRO A 24 -15.71 27.39 -11.54
N ALA A 25 -14.69 28.13 -11.97
CA ALA A 25 -13.30 27.83 -11.62
C ALA A 25 -13.04 28.20 -10.16
N ALA A 26 -13.13 27.23 -9.24
CA ALA A 26 -12.71 27.40 -7.86
C ALA A 26 -11.17 27.50 -7.78
N GLY A 27 -10.68 28.58 -7.18
CA GLY A 27 -9.27 28.80 -6.89
C GLY A 27 -8.73 27.85 -5.81
N SER A 28 -7.42 27.88 -5.63
CA SER A 28 -6.71 27.07 -4.62
C SER A 28 -6.59 27.82 -3.29
N ASP A 29 -7.71 27.99 -2.57
CA ASP A 29 -7.71 28.56 -1.21
C ASP A 29 -8.26 27.54 -0.21
N ALA A 30 -7.37 26.64 0.22
CA ALA A 30 -7.66 25.60 1.21
C ALA A 30 -7.31 26.04 2.65
N HIS A 31 -7.50 27.33 2.97
CA HIS A 31 -7.54 27.88 4.32
C HIS A 31 -8.28 29.23 4.32
N PRO A 32 -9.37 29.41 5.09
CA PRO A 32 -9.74 30.75 5.54
C PRO A 32 -8.71 31.19 6.59
N GLY A 33 -8.06 32.33 6.35
CA GLY A 33 -7.22 32.98 7.36
C GLY A 33 -8.07 33.57 8.49
N TYR A 34 -7.47 33.75 9.67
CA TYR A 34 -8.07 34.55 10.73
C TYR A 34 -7.86 36.04 10.42
N ASP A 35 -8.75 36.64 9.64
CA ASP A 35 -8.87 38.10 9.60
C ASP A 35 -9.50 38.59 10.91
N GLY A 36 -8.89 39.62 11.50
CA GLY A 36 -9.24 40.11 12.82
C GLY A 36 -9.90 41.49 12.79
N ALA A 37 -10.92 41.63 13.65
CA ALA A 37 -11.59 42.86 14.06
C ALA A 37 -12.41 43.64 13.00
N GLU A 38 -13.62 44.03 13.45
CA GLU A 38 -14.47 45.12 12.93
C GLU A 38 -14.82 45.14 11.44
N ASP A 39 -16.12 44.95 11.13
CA ASP A 39 -16.71 45.57 9.95
C ASP A 39 -18.15 46.03 10.21
N THR A 40 -18.56 47.10 9.53
CA THR A 40 -19.90 47.69 9.58
C THR A 40 -20.55 47.68 8.21
N CYS A 41 -21.79 47.20 8.16
CA CYS A 41 -22.77 47.49 7.11
C CYS A 41 -22.51 46.93 5.68
N GLY A 42 -23.07 45.74 5.42
CA GLY A 42 -23.93 45.58 4.23
C GLY A 42 -23.33 44.96 2.97
N GLY A 43 -22.98 43.67 3.03
CA GLY A 43 -22.77 42.81 1.85
C GLY A 43 -23.93 41.81 1.61
N PRO A 44 -24.05 41.19 0.42
CA PRO A 44 -25.07 40.18 0.14
C PRO A 44 -24.86 38.91 0.98
N ALA A 45 -25.97 38.20 1.26
CA ALA A 45 -25.99 37.07 2.20
C ALA A 45 -24.93 36.00 1.88
N ALA A 46 -24.06 35.75 2.85
CA ALA A 46 -23.00 34.76 2.74
C ALA A 46 -23.55 33.33 2.59
N GLY A 47 -22.88 32.51 1.79
CA GLY A 47 -23.19 31.08 1.69
C GLY A 47 -22.98 30.35 3.01
N ARG A 48 -23.73 29.26 3.22
CA ARG A 48 -23.62 28.42 4.42
C ARG A 48 -22.21 27.83 4.53
N LEU A 49 -21.49 28.16 5.60
CA LEU A 49 -20.10 27.72 5.86
C LEU A 49 -19.93 26.19 5.89
N GLU A 50 -21.01 25.46 6.17
CA GLU A 50 -21.10 24.00 6.22
C GLU A 50 -21.29 23.33 4.84
N GLU A 51 -21.41 24.11 3.75
CA GLU A 51 -21.58 23.59 2.38
C GLU A 51 -20.28 23.65 1.58
N TYR A 52 -19.52 22.55 1.58
CA TYR A 52 -18.29 22.52 0.79
C TYR A 52 -18.55 22.44 -0.71
N GLY A 53 -17.98 23.38 -1.45
CA GLY A 53 -17.94 23.37 -2.92
C GLY A 53 -19.29 23.61 -3.59
N GLY A 54 -20.24 24.28 -2.93
CA GLY A 54 -21.58 24.61 -3.43
C GLY A 54 -22.56 23.45 -3.28
N GLY A 55 -22.91 23.11 -2.03
CA GLY A 55 -23.84 22.03 -1.69
C GLY A 55 -23.41 20.61 -2.08
N ARG A 56 -22.16 20.41 -2.51
CA ARG A 56 -21.65 19.09 -2.96
C ARG A 56 -21.31 18.16 -1.79
N ILE A 57 -20.89 18.72 -0.66
CA ILE A 57 -20.83 18.04 0.63
C ILE A 57 -21.56 18.94 1.62
N LEU A 58 -22.52 18.36 2.33
CA LEU A 58 -23.25 19.02 3.41
C LEU A 58 -22.68 18.52 4.74
N ASP A 59 -22.14 19.40 5.57
CA ASP A 59 -21.89 19.07 6.98
C ASP A 59 -23.22 19.13 7.74
N ILE A 60 -23.56 18.02 8.40
CA ILE A 60 -24.77 17.87 9.23
C ILE A 60 -24.40 17.73 10.72
N THR A 61 -23.21 18.18 11.10
CA THR A 61 -22.74 18.32 12.48
C THR A 61 -23.17 19.68 13.04
N HIS A 62 -23.69 19.72 14.27
CA HIS A 62 -23.85 20.96 15.02
C HIS A 62 -22.51 21.40 15.61
N ALA A 63 -22.10 22.64 15.33
CA ALA A 63 -20.95 23.24 15.97
C ALA A 63 -21.11 23.28 17.50
N TYR A 64 -20.03 23.01 18.23
CA TYR A 64 -20.02 23.04 19.68
C TYR A 64 -20.04 24.48 20.22
N ARG A 65 -21.18 24.87 20.82
CA ARG A 65 -21.44 26.21 21.36
C ARG A 65 -21.85 26.11 22.83
N ALA A 66 -21.47 27.09 23.65
CA ALA A 66 -21.79 27.13 25.08
C ALA A 66 -23.30 27.25 25.39
N ASP A 67 -24.12 27.60 24.40
CA ASP A 67 -25.58 27.70 24.47
C ASP A 67 -26.32 26.55 23.76
N LEU A 68 -25.63 25.47 23.38
CA LEU A 68 -26.29 24.23 22.96
C LEU A 68 -27.23 23.71 24.07
N PRO A 69 -28.39 23.13 23.71
CA PRO A 69 -29.25 22.49 24.68
C PRO A 69 -28.58 21.24 25.27
N ALA A 70 -28.72 21.06 26.58
CA ALA A 70 -28.41 19.83 27.29
C ALA A 70 -29.72 19.04 27.55
N PHE A 71 -29.62 17.74 27.77
CA PHE A 71 -30.78 16.86 27.93
C PHE A 71 -31.61 17.18 29.19
N ALA A 72 -30.96 17.50 30.32
CA ALA A 72 -31.63 17.73 31.59
C ALA A 72 -32.20 19.16 31.71
N PRO A 73 -33.47 19.35 32.14
CA PRO A 73 -34.06 20.67 32.38
C PRO A 73 -33.26 21.49 33.40
N GLY A 74 -32.84 22.70 33.01
CA GLY A 74 -32.06 23.60 33.86
C GLY A 74 -30.55 23.32 33.90
N ALA A 75 -30.04 22.29 33.22
CA ALA A 75 -28.60 22.11 33.05
C ALA A 75 -28.02 23.17 32.10
N VAL A 76 -27.04 23.94 32.59
CA VAL A 76 -26.30 24.94 31.80
C VAL A 76 -24.84 24.49 31.71
N THR A 77 -24.62 23.42 30.95
CA THR A 77 -23.32 22.76 30.74
C THR A 77 -23.03 22.50 29.26
N GLY A 78 -23.29 23.50 28.41
CA GLY A 78 -22.71 23.51 27.06
C GLY A 78 -21.18 23.33 27.12
N PRO A 79 -20.56 22.76 26.07
CA PRO A 79 -19.15 22.36 26.06
C PRO A 79 -18.23 23.49 26.52
N VAL A 80 -17.53 23.26 27.63
CA VAL A 80 -16.54 24.19 28.17
C VAL A 80 -15.27 24.07 27.34
N VAL A 81 -15.27 24.72 26.17
CA VAL A 81 -14.05 25.05 25.43
C VAL A 81 -13.45 26.28 26.09
N ARG A 82 -12.34 26.12 26.81
CA ARG A 82 -11.58 27.23 27.40
C ARG A 82 -10.14 27.25 26.90
N LEU A 83 -9.64 28.44 26.56
CA LEU A 83 -8.22 28.65 26.35
C LEU A 83 -7.53 28.64 27.72
N LYS A 84 -6.86 27.52 28.02
CA LYS A 84 -6.21 27.22 29.30
C LYS A 84 -4.87 27.92 29.42
N ASP A 85 -4.06 27.84 28.35
CA ASP A 85 -2.82 28.56 28.18
C ASP A 85 -2.93 29.45 26.94
N SER A 86 -2.38 30.67 26.99
CA SER A 86 -2.50 31.66 25.92
C SER A 86 -1.19 32.40 25.71
N MET A 87 -0.74 32.49 24.46
CA MET A 87 0.48 33.21 24.08
C MET A 87 0.38 34.72 24.40
N ALA A 88 -0.83 35.27 24.45
CA ALA A 88 -1.08 36.64 24.92
C ALA A 88 -0.73 36.84 26.42
N ASN A 89 -0.74 35.75 27.20
CA ASN A 89 -0.34 35.72 28.61
C ASN A 89 1.12 35.26 28.79
N GLY A 90 1.90 35.16 27.71
CA GLY A 90 3.33 34.80 27.75
C GLY A 90 3.65 33.30 27.73
N THR A 91 2.68 32.42 27.48
CA THR A 91 2.98 30.98 27.27
C THR A 91 3.56 30.75 25.87
N LEU A 92 4.33 29.66 25.69
CA LEU A 92 4.96 29.35 24.40
C LEU A 92 3.97 28.88 23.31
N TYR A 93 2.75 28.53 23.70
CA TYR A 93 1.68 28.02 22.84
C TYR A 93 0.31 28.35 23.42
N ASN A 94 -0.71 28.33 22.55
CA ASN A 94 -2.12 28.33 22.92
C ASN A 94 -2.56 26.89 23.22
N LEU A 95 -3.20 26.64 24.36
CA LEU A 95 -3.77 25.33 24.71
C LEU A 95 -5.25 25.45 25.04
N SER A 96 -6.11 24.84 24.24
CA SER A 96 -7.54 24.73 24.52
C SER A 96 -7.85 23.45 25.28
N GLU A 97 -8.70 23.54 26.29
CA GLU A 97 -9.26 22.42 27.04
C GLU A 97 -10.77 22.34 26.74
N LEU A 98 -11.27 21.14 26.43
CA LEU A 98 -12.68 20.86 26.18
C LEU A 98 -13.19 19.94 27.30
N LYS A 99 -14.29 20.34 27.96
CA LYS A 99 -15.06 19.47 28.87
C LYS A 99 -16.55 19.50 28.49
N MET A 100 -17.12 18.32 28.29
CA MET A 100 -18.53 18.11 27.92
C MET A 100 -19.00 16.72 28.35
N GLU A 101 -20.32 16.49 28.32
CA GLU A 101 -20.92 15.15 28.34
C GLU A 101 -20.87 14.55 26.92
N CYS A 102 -20.77 13.23 26.78
CA CYS A 102 -20.59 12.60 25.46
C CYS A 102 -21.87 12.62 24.61
N HIS A 103 -23.04 12.67 25.25
CA HIS A 103 -24.36 12.72 24.63
C HIS A 103 -24.81 14.17 24.39
N MET A 104 -24.00 14.92 23.63
CA MET A 104 -24.17 16.37 23.46
C MET A 104 -23.76 16.84 22.07
N GLY A 105 -24.56 17.75 21.51
CA GLY A 105 -24.44 18.15 20.10
C GLY A 105 -24.73 16.96 19.18
N THR A 106 -24.01 16.88 18.06
CA THR A 106 -24.12 15.73 17.16
C THR A 106 -23.24 14.58 17.65
N HIS A 107 -23.84 13.45 17.96
CA HIS A 107 -23.16 12.33 18.62
C HIS A 107 -23.67 10.96 18.15
N VAL A 108 -22.98 9.89 18.57
CA VAL A 108 -23.34 8.49 18.33
C VAL A 108 -23.46 7.77 19.67
N ASP A 109 -24.43 6.86 19.76
CA ASP A 109 -24.58 5.98 20.91
C ASP A 109 -24.15 4.56 20.53
N ALA A 110 -23.32 3.96 21.37
CA ALA A 110 -22.92 2.56 21.23
C ALA A 110 -23.96 1.61 21.83
N PRO A 111 -24.00 0.33 21.41
CA PRO A 111 -24.96 -0.64 21.93
C PRO A 111 -24.95 -0.86 23.46
N GLY A 112 -23.93 -0.37 24.17
CA GLY A 112 -23.86 -0.31 25.63
C GLY A 112 -24.66 0.82 26.29
N HIS A 113 -25.03 1.90 25.59
CA HIS A 113 -25.55 3.16 26.19
C HIS A 113 -26.72 2.97 27.16
N MET A 114 -27.68 2.11 26.81
CA MET A 114 -28.80 1.72 27.70
C MET A 114 -28.84 0.21 27.98
N ASN A 115 -27.70 -0.48 27.86
CA ASN A 115 -27.60 -1.93 28.06
C ASN A 115 -26.30 -2.32 28.77
N GLN A 116 -26.40 -2.50 30.09
CA GLN A 116 -25.26 -2.86 30.95
C GLN A 116 -24.55 -4.16 30.53
N GLY A 117 -25.27 -5.13 29.95
CA GLY A 117 -24.67 -6.37 29.46
C GLY A 117 -23.78 -6.14 28.23
N HIS A 118 -24.23 -5.33 27.29
CA HIS A 118 -23.43 -4.88 26.16
C HIS A 118 -22.23 -4.02 26.59
N PHE A 119 -22.42 -3.12 27.56
CA PHE A 119 -21.33 -2.28 28.07
C PHE A 119 -20.24 -3.12 28.77
N VAL A 120 -20.61 -4.13 29.58
CA VAL A 120 -19.65 -5.05 30.22
C VAL A 120 -18.97 -5.99 29.21
N ALA A 121 -19.64 -6.34 28.10
CA ALA A 121 -19.00 -7.00 26.95
C ALA A 121 -18.04 -6.07 26.17
N GLY A 122 -17.99 -4.78 26.53
CA GLY A 122 -17.25 -3.75 25.82
C GLY A 122 -17.78 -3.52 24.41
N LEU A 123 -19.09 -3.35 24.25
CA LEU A 123 -19.72 -2.81 23.04
C LEU A 123 -19.88 -1.29 23.20
N ASP A 124 -18.73 -0.65 23.41
CA ASP A 124 -18.52 0.78 23.58
C ASP A 124 -18.11 1.43 22.25
N VAL A 125 -17.87 2.75 22.25
CA VAL A 125 -17.51 3.51 21.05
C VAL A 125 -16.25 2.98 20.37
N ASP A 126 -15.30 2.42 21.12
CA ASP A 126 -14.02 1.92 20.59
C ASP A 126 -14.18 0.79 19.56
N LYS A 127 -15.30 0.04 19.63
CA LYS A 127 -15.58 -1.13 18.78
C LYS A 127 -16.76 -0.95 17.83
N LEU A 128 -17.21 0.29 17.58
CA LEU A 128 -18.27 0.56 16.61
C LEU A 128 -17.87 0.15 15.19
N ASP A 129 -18.76 -0.57 14.51
CA ASP A 129 -18.57 -0.96 13.12
C ASP A 129 -18.71 0.27 12.21
N LEU A 130 -17.58 0.72 11.65
CA LEU A 130 -17.54 1.85 10.73
C LEU A 130 -18.30 1.56 9.41
N ASP A 131 -18.46 0.30 9.00
CA ASP A 131 -19.28 -0.07 7.84
C ASP A 131 -20.78 0.10 8.13
N LEU A 132 -21.23 0.09 9.39
CA LEU A 132 -22.60 0.51 9.74
C LEU A 132 -22.73 2.04 9.71
N LEU A 133 -21.71 2.77 10.16
CA LEU A 133 -21.68 4.25 10.20
C LEU A 133 -21.48 4.94 8.84
N ASN A 134 -20.96 4.23 7.83
CA ASN A 134 -20.57 4.83 6.54
C ASN A 134 -21.22 4.12 5.34
N GLY A 135 -21.78 4.88 4.41
CA GLY A 135 -22.36 4.36 3.16
C GLY A 135 -23.70 4.98 2.77
N PRO A 136 -24.45 4.39 1.83
CA PRO A 136 -25.75 4.91 1.40
C PRO A 136 -26.72 5.08 2.57
N THR A 137 -27.42 6.22 2.60
CA THR A 137 -28.48 6.55 3.57
C THR A 137 -29.68 7.18 2.86
N LEU A 138 -30.85 7.07 3.48
CA LEU A 138 -32.07 7.75 3.06
C LEU A 138 -32.46 8.81 4.09
N LEU A 139 -32.56 10.07 3.69
CA LEU A 139 -33.16 11.13 4.51
C LEU A 139 -34.67 11.19 4.23
N VAL A 140 -35.48 10.99 5.26
CA VAL A 140 -36.95 11.07 5.22
C VAL A 140 -37.47 12.18 6.12
N ASP A 141 -38.63 12.73 5.76
CA ASP A 141 -39.37 13.72 6.55
C ASP A 141 -40.54 13.06 7.29
N THR A 142 -40.58 13.13 8.61
CA THR A 142 -41.64 12.50 9.43
C THR A 142 -42.92 13.34 9.50
N PRO A 143 -44.09 12.71 9.78
CA PRO A 143 -45.35 13.44 9.95
C PRO A 143 -45.28 14.52 11.04
N ARG A 144 -45.55 15.77 10.66
CA ARG A 144 -45.31 16.97 11.49
C ARG A 144 -46.30 17.23 12.63
N ASN A 145 -47.12 16.23 12.97
CA ASN A 145 -48.21 16.33 13.93
C ASN A 145 -48.20 15.22 15.01
N THR A 146 -47.18 14.37 15.05
CA THR A 146 -47.11 13.23 15.98
C THR A 146 -45.67 12.75 16.20
N ASN A 147 -45.50 11.87 17.19
CA ASN A 147 -44.25 11.12 17.39
C ASN A 147 -44.09 10.01 16.34
N ILE A 148 -42.87 9.47 16.22
CA ILE A 148 -42.54 8.40 15.29
C ILE A 148 -43.06 7.07 15.86
N THR A 149 -44.36 6.87 15.72
CA THR A 149 -45.14 5.66 16.06
C THR A 149 -45.06 4.61 14.96
N ALA A 150 -45.53 3.39 15.24
CA ALA A 150 -45.64 2.31 14.25
C ALA A 150 -46.41 2.75 12.99
N LYS A 151 -47.53 3.47 13.18
CA LYS A 151 -48.33 4.04 12.10
C LYS A 151 -47.61 5.15 11.33
N ALA A 152 -46.81 5.97 12.01
CA ALA A 152 -45.96 6.96 11.34
C ALA A 152 -44.90 6.25 10.47
N MET A 153 -44.22 5.24 11.01
CA MET A 153 -43.23 4.43 10.30
C MET A 153 -43.81 3.72 9.07
N GLU A 154 -44.98 3.09 9.20
CA GLU A 154 -45.71 2.49 8.08
C GLU A 154 -46.00 3.52 6.96
N SER A 155 -46.43 4.73 7.34
CA SER A 155 -46.73 5.80 6.38
C SER A 155 -45.51 6.31 5.59
N LEU A 156 -44.29 6.13 6.12
CA LEU A 156 -43.05 6.56 5.45
C LEU A 156 -42.62 5.69 4.27
N ASN A 157 -43.20 4.48 4.11
CA ASN A 157 -42.97 3.60 2.96
C ASN A 157 -41.48 3.37 2.64
N VAL A 158 -40.63 3.19 3.67
CA VAL A 158 -39.18 3.02 3.52
C VAL A 158 -38.87 1.79 2.65
N PRO A 159 -38.06 1.92 1.57
CA PRO A 159 -37.75 0.79 0.69
C PRO A 159 -36.99 -0.34 1.39
N LYS A 160 -37.33 -1.59 1.06
CA LYS A 160 -36.62 -2.78 1.56
C LYS A 160 -35.15 -2.79 1.12
N GLY A 161 -34.26 -3.29 1.98
CA GLY A 161 -32.80 -3.23 1.77
C GLY A 161 -32.12 -1.90 2.12
N VAL A 162 -32.87 -0.85 2.51
CA VAL A 162 -32.26 0.36 3.08
C VAL A 162 -31.72 0.07 4.48
N ARG A 163 -30.40 0.22 4.68
CA ARG A 163 -29.72 -0.08 5.95
C ARG A 163 -29.46 1.13 6.85
N ARG A 164 -29.65 2.36 6.37
CA ARG A 164 -29.45 3.60 7.13
C ARG A 164 -30.55 4.60 6.77
N VAL A 165 -31.19 5.18 7.79
CA VAL A 165 -32.22 6.21 7.59
C VAL A 165 -31.98 7.36 8.56
N LEU A 166 -32.05 8.58 8.03
CA LEU A 166 -32.06 9.81 8.82
C LEU A 166 -33.51 10.34 8.84
N PHE A 167 -34.04 10.59 10.03
CA PHE A 167 -35.40 11.06 10.25
C PHE A 167 -35.34 12.55 10.61
N ARG A 168 -35.70 13.42 9.65
CA ARG A 168 -35.98 14.83 9.96
C ARG A 168 -37.41 14.97 10.48
N THR A 169 -37.56 15.68 11.57
CA THR A 169 -38.81 15.82 12.30
C THR A 169 -39.22 17.29 12.43
N LEU A 170 -40.25 17.55 13.23
CA LEU A 170 -40.63 18.90 13.62
C LEU A 170 -39.53 19.60 14.49
N ASN A 171 -38.51 18.87 14.98
CA ASN A 171 -37.45 19.46 15.80
C ASN A 171 -36.58 20.42 15.00
N THR A 172 -36.25 20.07 13.74
CA THR A 172 -35.59 20.98 12.78
C THR A 172 -36.45 22.23 12.55
N ASP A 173 -37.74 22.07 12.24
CA ASP A 173 -38.64 23.21 11.95
C ASP A 173 -38.81 24.13 13.18
N ARG A 174 -38.86 23.56 14.39
CA ARG A 174 -38.88 24.27 15.68
C ARG A 174 -37.51 24.81 16.12
N LYS A 175 -36.46 24.52 15.35
CA LYS A 175 -35.05 24.89 15.60
C LYS A 175 -34.59 24.55 17.02
N LEU A 176 -34.92 23.35 17.51
CA LEU A 176 -34.69 22.99 18.92
C LEU A 176 -33.21 22.99 19.32
N MET A 177 -32.29 22.58 18.43
CA MET A 177 -30.83 22.65 18.65
C MET A 177 -30.27 24.08 18.73
N TRP A 178 -31.08 25.09 18.38
CA TRP A 178 -30.76 26.51 18.44
C TRP A 178 -31.39 27.22 19.65
N LYS A 179 -32.20 26.51 20.46
CA LYS A 179 -32.77 27.03 21.72
C LYS A 179 -31.80 26.87 22.88
N LYS A 180 -31.90 27.77 23.86
CA LYS A 180 -31.18 27.68 25.13
C LYS A 180 -31.91 26.71 26.08
N GLY A 181 -31.30 25.55 26.32
CA GLY A 181 -31.83 24.49 27.19
C GLY A 181 -32.74 23.48 26.45
N GLY A 182 -32.83 22.27 26.99
CA GLY A 182 -33.63 21.17 26.43
C GLY A 182 -35.13 21.46 26.39
N ASP A 183 -35.77 21.20 25.25
CA ASP A 183 -37.23 21.28 25.06
C ASP A 183 -37.80 19.87 25.07
N LEU A 184 -38.26 19.39 26.23
CA LEU A 184 -38.74 18.01 26.44
C LEU A 184 -39.93 17.60 25.56
N SER A 185 -40.59 18.55 24.90
CA SER A 185 -41.72 18.29 23.98
C SER A 185 -41.26 18.00 22.54
N TYR A 186 -40.03 17.52 22.36
CA TYR A 186 -39.44 17.15 21.07
C TYR A 186 -40.11 15.90 20.47
N VAL A 187 -40.02 15.79 19.14
CA VAL A 187 -40.49 14.62 18.39
C VAL A 187 -39.42 13.53 18.41
N GLY A 188 -39.81 12.31 18.73
CA GLY A 188 -38.95 11.13 18.68
C GLY A 188 -39.75 9.84 18.48
N PHE A 189 -39.08 8.70 18.51
CA PHE A 189 -39.69 7.37 18.47
C PHE A 189 -40.45 7.06 19.77
N THR A 190 -41.66 6.53 19.61
CA THR A 190 -42.34 5.80 20.68
C THR A 190 -41.89 4.34 20.66
N GLU A 191 -42.16 3.60 21.73
CA GLU A 191 -41.78 2.19 21.85
C GLU A 191 -42.33 1.31 20.72
N ASP A 192 -43.59 1.53 20.33
CA ASP A 192 -44.22 0.82 19.20
C ASP A 192 -43.59 1.17 17.86
N GLY A 193 -43.15 2.42 17.66
CA GLY A 193 -42.46 2.84 16.45
C GLY A 193 -41.05 2.27 16.32
N ALA A 194 -40.31 2.22 17.44
CA ALA A 194 -39.00 1.57 17.50
C ALA A 194 -39.14 0.06 17.24
N GLN A 195 -40.12 -0.60 17.86
CA GLN A 195 -40.35 -2.04 17.69
C GLN A 195 -40.81 -2.36 16.26
N TRP A 196 -41.68 -1.53 15.66
CA TRP A 196 -42.06 -1.68 14.25
C TRP A 196 -40.85 -1.57 13.32
N LEU A 197 -39.95 -0.61 13.56
CA LEU A 197 -38.72 -0.44 12.76
C LEU A 197 -37.83 -1.69 12.84
N VAL A 198 -37.62 -2.21 14.06
CA VAL A 198 -36.83 -3.44 14.31
C VAL A 198 -37.43 -4.66 13.61
N ASP A 199 -38.75 -4.85 13.65
CA ASP A 199 -39.41 -6.05 13.13
C ASP A 199 -39.65 -6.03 11.62
N ASN A 200 -39.77 -4.84 11.01
CA ASN A 200 -40.19 -4.69 9.60
C ASN A 200 -39.09 -4.22 8.65
N THR A 201 -37.88 -3.89 9.13
CA THR A 201 -36.84 -3.25 8.29
C THR A 201 -35.42 -3.81 8.47
N ASP A 202 -34.62 -3.70 7.41
CA ASP A 202 -33.19 -4.03 7.43
C ASP A 202 -32.29 -2.92 8.04
N ILE A 203 -32.88 -1.89 8.66
CA ILE A 203 -32.16 -0.70 9.14
C ILE A 203 -31.20 -1.07 10.28
N LYS A 204 -29.97 -0.52 10.24
CA LYS A 204 -28.88 -0.71 11.20
C LYS A 204 -28.26 0.62 11.68
N LEU A 205 -28.64 1.75 11.07
CA LEU A 205 -28.36 3.09 11.58
C LEU A 205 -29.64 3.93 11.54
N VAL A 206 -30.00 4.50 12.70
CA VAL A 206 -31.13 5.42 12.86
C VAL A 206 -30.57 6.79 13.24
N GLY A 207 -30.76 7.78 12.38
CA GLY A 207 -30.35 9.16 12.63
C GLY A 207 -31.53 10.07 12.99
N ILE A 208 -31.38 11.00 13.94
CA ILE A 208 -32.42 11.98 14.30
C ILE A 208 -31.86 13.41 14.47
N ASP A 209 -32.75 14.41 14.38
CA ASP A 209 -32.44 15.85 14.42
C ASP A 209 -32.50 16.51 15.82
N TYR A 210 -32.46 15.72 16.91
CA TYR A 210 -32.39 16.24 18.28
C TYR A 210 -31.65 15.30 19.25
N LEU A 211 -31.53 15.70 20.52
CA LEU A 211 -30.73 15.08 21.61
C LEU A 211 -31.23 13.71 22.13
N SER A 212 -32.08 13.01 21.38
CA SER A 212 -32.61 11.67 21.70
C SER A 212 -33.44 11.16 20.53
N VAL A 213 -33.19 9.92 20.10
CA VAL A 213 -34.01 9.20 19.12
C VAL A 213 -35.39 8.88 19.69
N ALA A 214 -35.49 8.67 21.00
CA ALA A 214 -36.71 8.33 21.70
C ALA A 214 -37.48 9.59 22.12
N ALA A 215 -38.80 9.62 21.95
CA ALA A 215 -39.62 10.68 22.52
C ALA A 215 -39.56 10.63 24.06
N TYR A 216 -39.64 11.78 24.74
CA TYR A 216 -39.38 11.88 26.19
C TYR A 216 -40.16 10.86 27.05
N ASP A 217 -41.47 10.70 26.80
CA ASP A 217 -42.32 9.76 27.55
C ASP A 217 -41.97 8.27 27.30
N HIS A 218 -41.19 7.98 26.26
CA HIS A 218 -40.70 6.65 25.86
C HIS A 218 -39.17 6.53 25.93
N LEU A 219 -38.48 7.49 26.57
CA LEU A 219 -37.02 7.64 26.53
C LEU A 219 -36.28 6.32 26.72
N ILE A 220 -36.55 5.62 27.82
CA ILE A 220 -35.86 4.37 28.14
C ILE A 220 -36.38 3.22 27.27
N THR A 221 -37.68 3.12 27.01
CA THR A 221 -38.24 1.92 26.38
C THR A 221 -37.90 1.83 24.89
N ALA A 222 -37.91 2.94 24.14
CA ALA A 222 -37.48 2.93 22.74
C ALA A 222 -35.97 2.68 22.58
N HIS A 223 -35.12 3.23 23.45
CA HIS A 223 -33.67 2.90 23.47
C HIS A 223 -33.42 1.42 23.80
N VAL A 224 -34.13 0.86 24.78
CA VAL A 224 -34.04 -0.57 25.11
C VAL A 224 -34.49 -1.46 23.96
N VAL A 225 -35.48 -1.04 23.15
CA VAL A 225 -35.87 -1.76 21.93
C VAL A 225 -34.75 -1.73 20.88
N PHE A 226 -34.15 -0.57 20.58
CA PHE A 226 -33.05 -0.48 19.61
C PHE A 226 -31.80 -1.25 20.07
N PHE A 227 -31.43 -1.18 21.35
CA PHE A 227 -30.26 -1.85 21.93
C PHE A 227 -30.53 -3.24 22.53
N LYS A 228 -31.67 -3.84 22.20
CA LYS A 228 -32.01 -5.24 22.55
C LYS A 228 -31.10 -6.26 21.84
N ILE A 229 -30.57 -5.87 20.68
CA ILE A 229 -29.63 -6.64 19.85
C ILE A 229 -28.57 -5.62 19.36
N PRO A 230 -27.26 -5.91 19.42
CA PRO A 230 -26.20 -4.92 19.16
C PRO A 230 -25.98 -4.60 17.66
N ASN A 231 -27.03 -4.62 16.86
CA ASN A 231 -27.01 -4.48 15.40
C ASN A 231 -27.63 -3.17 14.91
N ILE A 232 -28.06 -2.27 15.81
CA ILE A 232 -28.54 -0.92 15.49
C ILE A 232 -27.66 0.09 16.23
N ILE A 233 -27.19 1.11 15.50
CA ILE A 233 -26.47 2.26 16.03
C ILE A 233 -27.36 3.50 15.90
N LEU A 234 -27.36 4.36 16.93
CA LEU A 234 -28.11 5.61 16.94
C LEU A 234 -27.18 6.79 16.68
N VAL A 235 -27.65 7.76 15.91
CA VAL A 235 -26.91 8.98 15.55
C VAL A 235 -27.81 10.19 15.81
N GLU A 236 -27.39 11.05 16.72
CA GLU A 236 -28.29 12.02 17.33
C GLU A 236 -27.82 13.46 17.15
N GLY A 237 -28.73 14.41 17.36
CA GLY A 237 -28.47 15.84 17.21
C GLY A 237 -28.00 16.24 15.80
N LEU A 238 -28.50 15.59 14.74
CA LEU A 238 -28.12 15.90 13.35
C LEU A 238 -28.65 17.26 12.88
N LYS A 239 -27.81 18.02 12.18
CA LYS A 239 -28.18 19.31 11.58
C LYS A 239 -28.82 19.13 10.20
N LEU A 240 -30.11 18.83 10.20
CA LEU A 240 -30.91 18.60 8.98
C LEU A 240 -31.63 19.86 8.45
N ASP A 241 -31.24 21.05 8.94
CA ASP A 241 -31.59 22.37 8.39
C ASP A 241 -31.34 22.41 6.87
N ASP A 242 -32.33 22.84 6.09
CA ASP A 242 -32.29 23.08 4.62
C ASP A 242 -31.88 21.91 3.70
N VAL A 243 -31.58 20.72 4.26
CA VAL A 243 -31.29 19.52 3.47
C VAL A 243 -32.55 19.03 2.73
N LYS A 244 -32.41 18.44 1.53
CA LYS A 244 -33.56 17.86 0.79
C LYS A 244 -33.73 16.39 1.15
N ALA A 245 -34.96 15.92 1.35
CA ALA A 245 -35.22 14.49 1.49
C ALA A 245 -34.78 13.73 0.23
N GLY A 246 -34.17 12.56 0.39
CA GLY A 246 -33.54 11.83 -0.71
C GLY A 246 -32.41 10.89 -0.27
N ILE A 247 -31.70 10.32 -1.24
CA ILE A 247 -30.60 9.37 -1.00
C ILE A 247 -29.26 10.11 -1.03
N TYR A 248 -28.45 9.86 -0.01
CA TYR A 248 -27.11 10.44 0.16
C TYR A 248 -26.09 9.35 0.47
N MET A 249 -24.80 9.66 0.30
CA MET A 249 -23.72 8.91 0.94
C MET A 249 -23.45 9.55 2.30
N LEU A 250 -23.62 8.79 3.38
CA LEU A 250 -23.36 9.23 4.75
C LEU A 250 -21.94 8.85 5.17
N HIS A 251 -21.27 9.78 5.84
CA HIS A 251 -20.03 9.53 6.56
C HIS A 251 -20.12 10.06 7.98
N CYS A 252 -20.30 9.15 8.95
CA CYS A 252 -20.22 9.43 10.37
C CYS A 252 -18.86 8.96 10.92
N LEU A 253 -18.14 9.86 11.59
CA LEU A 253 -16.79 9.65 12.12
C LEU A 253 -16.75 10.04 13.61
N PRO A 254 -16.85 9.06 14.54
CA PRO A 254 -16.76 9.31 15.97
C PRO A 254 -15.32 9.57 16.44
N LEU A 255 -15.21 10.28 17.57
CA LEU A 255 -13.97 10.27 18.36
C LEU A 255 -13.79 8.87 18.98
N ARG A 256 -12.56 8.36 18.94
CA ARG A 256 -12.25 7.03 19.48
C ARG A 256 -12.07 7.11 21.01
N LEU A 257 -13.16 6.93 21.75
CA LEU A 257 -13.21 7.02 23.21
C LEU A 257 -13.34 5.63 23.85
N VAL A 258 -12.26 5.14 24.45
CA VAL A 258 -12.22 3.83 25.12
C VAL A 258 -13.04 3.87 26.41
N GLY A 259 -13.94 2.89 26.60
CA GLY A 259 -14.79 2.78 27.78
C GLY A 259 -15.92 3.80 27.83
N SER A 260 -16.24 4.45 26.71
CA SER A 260 -17.33 5.44 26.61
C SER A 260 -18.49 4.91 25.78
N GLU A 261 -19.69 5.07 26.31
CA GLU A 261 -20.96 4.55 25.80
C GLU A 261 -21.58 5.39 24.67
N GLY A 262 -21.11 6.63 24.48
CA GLY A 262 -21.41 7.48 23.35
C GLY A 262 -20.26 8.43 23.03
N SER A 263 -20.33 9.14 21.91
CA SER A 263 -19.25 10.06 21.49
C SER A 263 -19.73 11.18 20.57
N PRO A 264 -19.16 12.39 20.69
CA PRO A 264 -19.11 13.38 19.60
C PRO A 264 -18.72 12.74 18.27
N ILE A 265 -19.37 13.15 17.19
CA ILE A 265 -19.05 12.72 15.82
C ILE A 265 -19.00 13.89 14.85
N SER A 266 -18.21 13.77 13.78
CA SER A 266 -18.43 14.56 12.56
C SER A 266 -19.29 13.74 11.61
N SER A 267 -20.34 14.37 11.05
CA SER A 267 -21.27 13.73 10.12
C SER A 267 -21.41 14.56 8.85
N THR A 268 -21.06 13.97 7.70
CA THR A 268 -21.19 14.64 6.39
C THR A 268 -21.99 13.82 5.39
N MET A 269 -22.67 14.53 4.49
CA MET A 269 -23.40 13.97 3.36
C MET A 269 -22.92 14.58 2.04
N PRO A 270 -21.93 13.99 1.36
CA PRO A 270 -21.75 14.17 -0.08
C PRO A 270 -23.05 13.90 -0.84
N ALA A 271 -23.47 14.87 -1.65
CA ALA A 271 -24.64 14.75 -2.51
C ALA A 271 -24.40 13.68 -3.58
N MET A 272 -25.26 12.67 -3.65
CA MET A 272 -25.20 11.71 -4.76
C MET A 272 -25.60 12.43 -6.05
N VAL A 273 -24.62 12.61 -6.95
CA VAL A 273 -24.88 13.05 -8.33
C VAL A 273 -25.62 11.90 -9.01
N ALA A 274 -26.95 11.96 -9.02
CA ALA A 274 -27.82 10.86 -9.37
C ALA A 274 -27.44 10.21 -10.71
N ASP A 275 -27.49 8.88 -10.74
CA ASP A 275 -26.89 7.99 -11.73
C ASP A 275 -27.45 8.06 -13.17
N LEU A 276 -28.12 9.15 -13.56
CA LEU A 276 -28.58 9.39 -14.93
C LEU A 276 -27.41 9.32 -15.94
N LEU A 277 -26.22 9.79 -15.56
CA LEU A 277 -24.99 9.61 -16.35
C LEU A 277 -24.54 8.14 -16.42
N PHE A 278 -24.71 7.37 -15.35
CA PHE A 278 -24.37 5.94 -15.32
C PHE A 278 -25.32 5.12 -16.21
N TYR A 279 -26.63 5.40 -16.18
CA TYR A 279 -27.60 4.79 -17.08
C TYR A 279 -27.41 5.22 -18.55
N LEU A 280 -27.06 6.48 -18.81
CA LEU A 280 -26.69 6.94 -20.16
C LEU A 280 -25.38 6.31 -20.66
N LEU A 281 -24.45 5.92 -19.77
CA LEU A 281 -23.26 5.13 -20.09
C LEU A 281 -23.55 3.63 -20.22
N LEU A 282 -24.61 3.11 -19.59
CA LEU A 282 -25.05 1.71 -19.72
C LEU A 282 -25.76 1.42 -21.06
N LEU A 283 -26.46 2.38 -21.65
CA LEU A 283 -27.11 2.21 -22.95
C LEU A 283 -26.15 1.79 -24.09
N PRO A 284 -24.97 2.42 -24.31
CA PRO A 284 -23.99 1.90 -25.27
C PRO A 284 -23.37 0.57 -24.81
N LEU A 285 -23.29 0.30 -23.50
CA LEU A 285 -22.84 -0.97 -22.94
C LEU A 285 -23.81 -2.13 -23.26
N LEU A 286 -25.11 -1.87 -23.42
CA LEU A 286 -26.11 -2.82 -23.93
C LEU A 286 -26.11 -2.92 -25.47
N ALA A 287 -25.69 -1.87 -26.18
CA ALA A 287 -25.48 -1.92 -27.64
C ALA A 287 -24.21 -2.69 -28.05
N ILE A 288 -23.19 -2.73 -27.19
CA ILE A 288 -21.92 -3.43 -27.43
C ILE A 288 -22.11 -4.93 -27.71
N PRO A 289 -22.89 -5.72 -26.93
CA PRO A 289 -23.23 -7.11 -27.26
C PRO A 289 -23.83 -7.28 -28.67
N ALA A 290 -24.76 -6.42 -29.10
CA ALA A 290 -25.37 -6.50 -30.42
C ALA A 290 -24.36 -6.22 -31.56
N LEU A 291 -23.41 -5.30 -31.32
CA LEU A 291 -22.31 -5.02 -32.25
C LEU A 291 -21.24 -6.13 -32.26
N LEU A 292 -20.92 -6.71 -31.10
CA LEU A 292 -19.95 -7.80 -30.97
C LEU A 292 -20.49 -9.13 -31.56
N LEU A 293 -21.79 -9.39 -31.47
CA LEU A 293 -22.42 -10.52 -32.16
C LEU A 293 -22.36 -10.38 -33.69
N ARG A 294 -22.41 -9.15 -34.24
CA ARG A 294 -22.08 -8.87 -35.65
C ARG A 294 -20.57 -8.90 -35.96
N SER A 295 -19.72 -8.83 -34.94
CA SER A 295 -18.25 -8.93 -35.08
C SER A 295 -17.74 -10.39 -35.04
N ARG A 296 -18.60 -11.40 -35.08
CA ARG A 296 -18.22 -12.83 -35.19
C ARG A 296 -17.86 -13.24 -36.64
N SER A 297 -16.99 -12.46 -37.27
CA SER A 297 -16.24 -12.84 -38.48
C SER A 297 -14.95 -12.00 -38.58
N SER A 298 -13.95 -12.50 -39.33
CA SER A 298 -12.68 -11.80 -39.59
C SER A 298 -11.77 -11.52 -38.37
N ALA A 299 -11.42 -12.56 -37.61
CA ALA A 299 -10.20 -12.59 -36.77
C ALA A 299 -9.28 -13.79 -37.08
N SER A 300 -9.45 -14.40 -38.26
CA SER A 300 -8.48 -15.31 -38.88
C SER A 300 -8.41 -15.01 -40.38
N ARG A 301 -7.21 -15.05 -40.95
CA ARG A 301 -6.83 -14.45 -42.26
C ARG A 301 -6.92 -12.91 -42.25
N GLY A 302 -5.85 -12.13 -42.36
CA GLY A 302 -4.42 -12.47 -42.40
C GLY A 302 -3.60 -11.31 -42.97
N HIS A 303 -2.44 -11.04 -42.38
CA HIS A 303 -1.35 -10.22 -42.93
C HIS A 303 -0.03 -10.90 -42.51
N GLY A 304 0.94 -10.94 -43.43
CA GLY A 304 2.36 -11.33 -43.23
C GLY A 304 2.76 -12.28 -42.09
N GLY A 305 2.93 -13.58 -42.41
CA GLY A 305 4.01 -14.44 -41.90
C GLY A 305 4.02 -14.91 -40.43
N HIS A 306 3.64 -14.09 -39.46
CA HIS A 306 4.08 -14.26 -38.07
C HIS A 306 3.27 -15.27 -37.24
N ARG A 307 3.98 -16.12 -36.49
CA ARG A 307 3.45 -17.12 -35.55
C ARG A 307 3.46 -16.58 -34.13
N LEU A 308 2.59 -15.64 -33.80
CA LEU A 308 2.51 -15.11 -32.43
C LEU A 308 2.22 -16.23 -31.39
N PRO A 309 2.64 -16.08 -30.11
CA PRO A 309 2.28 -17.02 -29.06
C PRO A 309 0.76 -17.11 -28.84
N PRO A 310 0.24 -18.27 -28.38
CA PRO A 310 -1.17 -18.45 -28.07
C PRO A 310 -1.61 -17.57 -26.89
N GLY A 311 -2.92 -17.41 -26.71
CA GLY A 311 -3.47 -16.69 -25.56
C GLY A 311 -4.97 -16.92 -25.37
N PRO A 312 -5.53 -16.47 -24.23
CA PRO A 312 -6.97 -16.38 -24.02
C PRO A 312 -7.63 -15.33 -24.94
N TRP A 313 -8.94 -15.14 -24.81
CA TRP A 313 -9.67 -14.14 -25.57
C TRP A 313 -9.51 -12.74 -24.99
N ALA A 314 -9.44 -11.72 -25.84
CA ALA A 314 -9.22 -10.32 -25.48
C ALA A 314 -10.51 -9.48 -25.59
N LEU A 315 -10.75 -8.60 -24.63
CA LEU A 315 -11.75 -7.53 -24.77
C LEU A 315 -11.17 -6.32 -25.53
N PRO A 316 -12.03 -5.52 -26.21
CA PRO A 316 -11.66 -4.21 -26.72
C PRO A 316 -11.10 -3.32 -25.60
N ILE A 317 -10.15 -2.45 -25.95
CA ILE A 317 -9.48 -1.47 -25.05
C ILE A 317 -8.67 -2.13 -23.91
N ILE A 318 -9.30 -2.83 -22.96
CA ILE A 318 -8.62 -3.40 -21.78
C ILE A 318 -7.83 -4.69 -22.06
N GLY A 319 -8.06 -5.33 -23.21
CA GLY A 319 -7.39 -6.58 -23.57
C GLY A 319 -7.75 -7.71 -22.61
N HIS A 320 -6.72 -8.27 -21.98
CA HIS A 320 -6.77 -9.46 -21.13
C HIS A 320 -6.81 -9.15 -19.63
N LEU A 321 -6.82 -7.87 -19.22
CA LEU A 321 -6.86 -7.47 -17.81
C LEU A 321 -8.01 -8.13 -17.04
N HIS A 322 -9.14 -8.39 -17.70
CA HIS A 322 -10.32 -9.04 -17.12
C HIS A 322 -10.08 -10.50 -16.66
N HIS A 323 -9.03 -11.19 -17.14
CA HIS A 323 -8.62 -12.52 -16.62
C HIS A 323 -7.76 -12.44 -15.35
N LEU A 324 -7.24 -11.24 -15.03
CA LEU A 324 -6.36 -10.99 -13.87
C LEU A 324 -7.08 -10.24 -12.75
N ILE A 325 -8.23 -9.62 -13.03
CA ILE A 325 -9.09 -8.93 -12.06
C ILE A 325 -9.97 -9.95 -11.32
N GLY A 326 -10.33 -9.64 -10.07
CA GLY A 326 -11.25 -10.44 -9.25
C GLY A 326 -10.53 -11.34 -8.24
N GLY A 327 -10.02 -10.73 -7.16
CA GLY A 327 -9.57 -11.39 -5.91
C GLY A 327 -8.35 -12.32 -5.97
N GLY A 328 -7.92 -12.77 -7.14
CA GLY A 328 -6.78 -13.68 -7.32
C GLY A 328 -5.51 -12.96 -7.77
N LEU A 329 -4.35 -13.39 -7.26
CA LEU A 329 -3.06 -12.76 -7.54
C LEU A 329 -2.60 -12.99 -9.00
N PRO A 330 -1.93 -12.01 -9.65
CA PRO A 330 -1.62 -12.07 -11.08
C PRO A 330 -0.78 -13.28 -11.51
N HIS A 331 0.28 -13.63 -10.77
CA HIS A 331 1.13 -14.79 -11.06
C HIS A 331 0.39 -16.12 -10.97
N ARG A 332 -0.50 -16.27 -9.99
CA ARG A 332 -1.38 -17.44 -9.83
C ARG A 332 -2.37 -17.52 -11.00
N ARG A 333 -3.06 -16.42 -11.34
CA ARG A 333 -3.95 -16.32 -12.51
C ARG A 333 -3.22 -16.64 -13.82
N MET A 334 -1.99 -16.15 -14.00
CA MET A 334 -1.17 -16.43 -15.18
C MET A 334 -0.75 -17.91 -15.29
N ARG A 335 -0.39 -18.58 -14.19
CA ARG A 335 -0.17 -20.04 -14.19
C ARG A 335 -1.42 -20.78 -14.68
N ASP A 336 -2.58 -20.39 -14.18
CA ASP A 336 -3.85 -21.06 -14.48
C ASP A 336 -4.36 -20.77 -15.89
N LEU A 337 -3.82 -19.74 -16.58
CA LEU A 337 -3.95 -19.53 -18.01
C LEU A 337 -2.90 -20.35 -18.80
N ALA A 338 -1.65 -20.40 -18.36
CA ALA A 338 -0.58 -21.17 -19.00
C ALA A 338 -0.92 -22.66 -19.09
N ARG A 339 -1.52 -23.23 -18.04
CA ARG A 339 -2.05 -24.62 -18.01
C ARG A 339 -3.13 -24.90 -19.07
N ARG A 340 -3.71 -23.88 -19.71
CA ARG A 340 -4.75 -23.99 -20.76
C ARG A 340 -4.31 -23.52 -22.15
N HIS A 341 -3.34 -22.61 -22.24
CA HIS A 341 -2.90 -22.00 -23.50
C HIS A 341 -1.46 -22.34 -23.89
N GLY A 342 -0.64 -22.89 -23.00
CA GLY A 342 0.76 -23.24 -23.22
C GLY A 342 1.73 -22.49 -22.29
N PRO A 343 2.99 -22.94 -22.18
CA PRO A 343 3.98 -22.36 -21.27
C PRO A 343 4.52 -20.99 -21.73
N LEU A 344 4.27 -20.61 -22.99
CA LEU A 344 4.51 -19.30 -23.56
C LEU A 344 3.16 -18.72 -24.03
N MET A 345 2.76 -17.56 -23.50
CA MET A 345 1.50 -16.90 -23.89
C MET A 345 1.72 -15.45 -24.31
N LEU A 346 0.85 -14.94 -25.18
CA LEU A 346 0.73 -13.52 -25.49
C LEU A 346 -0.54 -12.93 -24.83
N LEU A 347 -0.32 -11.96 -23.95
CA LEU A 347 -1.35 -11.14 -23.32
C LEU A 347 -1.28 -9.69 -23.84
N ARG A 348 -2.31 -8.93 -23.48
CA ARG A 348 -2.46 -7.49 -23.76
C ARG A 348 -3.05 -6.85 -22.51
N LEU A 349 -2.29 -6.00 -21.84
CA LEU A 349 -2.64 -5.40 -20.56
C LEU A 349 -2.92 -3.92 -20.84
N GLY A 350 -4.18 -3.60 -21.14
CA GLY A 350 -4.55 -2.30 -21.70
C GLY A 350 -3.96 -2.10 -23.09
N GLU A 351 -3.07 -1.12 -23.23
CA GLU A 351 -2.31 -0.83 -24.46
C GLU A 351 -1.05 -1.70 -24.60
N ILE A 352 -0.52 -2.23 -23.49
CA ILE A 352 0.77 -2.95 -23.45
C ILE A 352 0.62 -4.39 -23.96
N GLN A 353 1.47 -4.83 -24.90
CA GLN A 353 1.63 -6.25 -25.21
C GLN A 353 2.61 -6.89 -24.24
N ALA A 354 2.22 -8.03 -23.64
CA ALA A 354 2.99 -8.73 -22.63
C ALA A 354 3.06 -10.23 -22.93
N VAL A 355 4.26 -10.77 -23.13
CA VAL A 355 4.51 -12.20 -23.25
C VAL A 355 4.80 -12.79 -21.88
N VAL A 356 4.20 -13.93 -21.55
CA VAL A 356 4.36 -14.60 -20.25
C VAL A 356 4.98 -15.98 -20.45
N ALA A 357 6.12 -16.21 -19.80
CA ALA A 357 6.82 -17.49 -19.72
C ALA A 357 6.52 -18.19 -18.39
N SER A 358 6.12 -19.47 -18.44
CA SER A 358 5.69 -20.24 -17.27
C SER A 358 6.28 -21.66 -17.17
N SER A 359 7.30 -22.00 -17.97
CA SER A 359 8.11 -23.22 -17.80
C SER A 359 9.61 -22.91 -17.86
N ALA A 360 10.42 -23.81 -17.29
CA ALA A 360 11.88 -23.69 -17.27
C ALA A 360 12.50 -23.64 -18.68
N GLU A 361 11.92 -24.37 -19.65
CA GLU A 361 12.33 -24.34 -21.06
C GLU A 361 12.14 -22.95 -21.69
N VAL A 362 10.96 -22.35 -21.52
CA VAL A 362 10.67 -21.01 -22.05
C VAL A 362 11.55 -19.96 -21.37
N ALA A 363 11.77 -20.08 -20.06
CA ALA A 363 12.70 -19.24 -19.32
C ALA A 363 14.15 -19.39 -19.83
N ARG A 364 14.58 -20.60 -20.23
CA ARG A 364 15.89 -20.86 -20.87
C ARG A 364 16.05 -20.09 -22.18
N HIS A 365 15.02 -20.11 -23.03
CA HIS A 365 15.02 -19.37 -24.29
C HIS A 365 15.10 -17.85 -24.13
N ILE A 366 14.51 -17.30 -23.06
CA ILE A 366 14.45 -15.86 -22.79
C ILE A 366 15.68 -15.35 -22.03
N LEU A 367 16.06 -16.04 -20.95
CA LEU A 367 17.11 -15.59 -20.02
C LEU A 367 18.52 -16.11 -20.38
N LYS A 368 18.64 -17.06 -21.32
CA LYS A 368 19.93 -17.55 -21.83
C LYS A 368 20.05 -17.49 -23.35
N THR A 369 19.19 -18.20 -24.09
CA THR A 369 19.39 -18.37 -25.55
C THR A 369 19.31 -17.06 -26.33
N HIS A 370 18.40 -16.16 -25.92
CA HIS A 370 18.25 -14.82 -26.50
C HIS A 370 18.51 -13.72 -25.45
N ASP A 371 19.48 -13.94 -24.56
CA ASP A 371 19.66 -13.11 -23.37
C ASP A 371 19.90 -11.62 -23.69
N VAL A 372 20.57 -11.29 -24.80
CA VAL A 372 20.74 -9.92 -25.31
C VAL A 372 19.42 -9.32 -25.80
N ALA A 373 18.62 -10.07 -26.58
CA ALA A 373 17.35 -9.58 -27.13
C ALA A 373 16.33 -9.26 -26.02
N PHE A 374 16.41 -9.97 -24.88
CA PHE A 374 15.61 -9.69 -23.70
C PHE A 374 16.35 -8.95 -22.59
N ALA A 375 17.57 -8.45 -22.83
CA ALA A 375 18.35 -7.80 -21.78
C ALA A 375 17.82 -6.41 -21.41
N THR A 376 16.99 -5.78 -22.24
CA THR A 376 16.43 -4.45 -21.98
C THR A 376 15.17 -4.50 -21.11
N ARG A 377 14.74 -3.34 -20.62
CA ARG A 377 13.67 -3.19 -19.61
C ARG A 377 12.56 -2.25 -20.13
N PRO A 378 11.28 -2.54 -19.84
CA PRO A 378 10.17 -1.72 -20.34
C PRO A 378 10.02 -0.44 -19.52
N THR A 379 10.42 0.71 -20.08
CA THR A 379 10.35 2.01 -19.39
C THR A 379 8.92 2.59 -19.41
N GLY A 380 8.11 2.14 -18.44
CA GLY A 380 6.73 2.60 -18.21
C GLY A 380 6.62 4.06 -17.79
N THR A 381 5.40 4.61 -17.81
CA THR A 381 5.11 6.01 -17.51
C THR A 381 5.53 6.41 -16.09
N LEU A 382 5.26 5.58 -15.09
CA LEU A 382 5.70 5.85 -13.72
C LEU A 382 7.21 5.69 -13.55
N THR A 383 7.83 4.74 -14.26
CA THR A 383 9.30 4.59 -14.31
C THR A 383 9.95 5.85 -14.88
N ARG A 384 9.39 6.45 -15.94
CA ARG A 384 9.89 7.72 -16.50
C ARG A 384 9.71 8.91 -15.56
N LEU A 385 8.60 8.99 -14.82
CA LEU A 385 8.40 10.04 -13.82
C LEU A 385 9.35 9.89 -12.62
N TRP A 386 9.66 8.65 -12.23
CA TRP A 386 10.56 8.36 -11.12
C TRP A 386 12.03 8.59 -11.48
N TYR A 387 12.50 8.02 -12.58
CA TYR A 387 13.89 8.18 -13.03
C TYR A 387 14.09 9.42 -13.93
N GLN A 388 13.04 10.19 -14.21
CA GLN A 388 13.05 11.43 -15.02
C GLN A 388 13.70 11.29 -16.39
N ASP A 389 13.31 10.23 -17.11
CA ASP A 389 13.91 9.72 -18.36
C ASP A 389 15.42 9.38 -18.29
N ALA A 390 16.03 9.55 -17.12
CA ALA A 390 17.46 9.52 -16.90
C ALA A 390 18.00 8.10 -16.63
N GLY A 391 17.70 7.16 -17.54
CA GLY A 391 18.38 5.88 -17.60
C GLY A 391 18.05 4.85 -16.51
N GLY A 392 17.05 5.05 -15.64
CA GLY A 392 16.30 3.93 -15.03
C GLY A 392 16.98 3.04 -13.97
N GLY A 393 18.05 3.45 -13.29
CA GLY A 393 18.67 2.57 -12.27
C GLY A 393 19.43 1.36 -12.86
N VAL A 394 20.12 0.57 -12.03
CA VAL A 394 20.71 -0.71 -12.47
C VAL A 394 19.62 -1.74 -12.82
N VAL A 395 18.44 -1.56 -12.24
CA VAL A 395 17.26 -2.42 -12.40
C VAL A 395 16.54 -2.19 -13.72
N PHE A 396 16.20 -0.94 -14.07
CA PHE A 396 15.36 -0.59 -15.24
C PHE A 396 16.08 0.12 -16.39
N ALA A 397 17.40 0.36 -16.32
CA ALA A 397 18.16 0.90 -17.45
C ALA A 397 17.94 0.10 -18.75
N PRO A 398 17.93 0.75 -19.93
CA PRO A 398 18.11 0.09 -21.21
C PRO A 398 19.42 -0.72 -21.24
N TYR A 399 19.46 -1.82 -22.00
CA TYR A 399 20.70 -2.59 -22.14
C TYR A 399 21.67 -1.92 -23.13
N GLY A 400 22.81 -1.46 -22.62
CA GLY A 400 23.87 -0.79 -23.38
C GLY A 400 25.16 -0.69 -22.56
N ASP A 401 26.16 0.04 -23.05
CA ASP A 401 27.46 0.15 -22.38
C ASP A 401 27.40 0.86 -21.03
N GLY A 402 26.64 1.94 -20.89
CA GLY A 402 26.43 2.60 -19.59
C GLY A 402 25.86 1.64 -18.53
N TRP A 403 24.89 0.80 -18.89
CA TRP A 403 24.40 -0.24 -18.00
C TRP A 403 25.44 -1.35 -17.74
N ARG A 404 26.26 -1.75 -18.73
CA ARG A 404 27.34 -2.73 -18.52
C ARG A 404 28.40 -2.21 -17.55
N GLN A 405 28.81 -0.95 -17.68
CA GLN A 405 29.72 -0.24 -16.78
C GLN A 405 29.16 -0.18 -15.35
N LEU A 406 27.94 0.32 -15.20
CA LEU A 406 27.20 0.34 -13.94
C LEU A 406 27.10 -1.05 -13.30
N ARG A 407 26.76 -2.06 -14.10
CA ARG A 407 26.63 -3.43 -13.62
C ARG A 407 27.97 -3.97 -13.11
N LYS A 408 29.10 -3.64 -13.77
CA LYS A 408 30.44 -3.96 -13.27
C LYS A 408 30.70 -3.31 -11.92
N ILE A 409 30.46 -2.01 -11.76
CA ILE A 409 30.62 -1.28 -10.47
C ILE A 409 29.83 -1.99 -9.36
N PHE A 410 28.56 -2.32 -9.62
CA PHE A 410 27.73 -3.07 -8.67
C PHE A 410 28.33 -4.43 -8.30
N THR A 411 28.81 -5.23 -9.25
CA THR A 411 29.29 -6.60 -8.97
C THR A 411 30.74 -6.71 -8.49
N VAL A 412 31.59 -5.70 -8.76
CA VAL A 412 33.02 -5.73 -8.43
C VAL A 412 33.33 -4.87 -7.20
N GLU A 413 32.78 -3.66 -7.12
CA GLU A 413 33.11 -2.71 -6.05
C GLU A 413 32.12 -2.79 -4.89
N LEU A 414 30.81 -2.76 -5.18
CA LEU A 414 29.75 -2.60 -4.17
C LEU A 414 29.28 -3.93 -3.56
N LEU A 415 29.08 -4.97 -4.37
CA LEU A 415 28.44 -6.23 -3.95
C LEU A 415 29.32 -7.47 -4.21
N SER A 416 30.63 -7.26 -4.37
CA SER A 416 31.59 -8.36 -4.43
C SER A 416 31.69 -9.10 -3.09
N SER A 417 32.09 -10.37 -3.14
CA SER A 417 32.17 -11.21 -1.94
C SER A 417 33.10 -10.65 -0.85
N ARG A 418 34.13 -9.86 -1.21
CA ARG A 418 34.98 -9.13 -0.25
C ARG A 418 34.18 -8.04 0.47
N ARG A 419 33.47 -7.16 -0.27
CA ARG A 419 32.68 -6.06 0.32
C ARG A 419 31.51 -6.58 1.16
N VAL A 420 30.80 -7.60 0.67
CA VAL A 420 29.73 -8.24 1.45
C VAL A 420 30.25 -8.86 2.75
N HIS A 421 31.45 -9.47 2.73
CA HIS A 421 32.07 -10.00 3.94
C HIS A 421 32.53 -8.90 4.92
N ALA A 422 33.01 -7.76 4.43
CA ALA A 422 33.35 -6.60 5.27
C ALA A 422 32.15 -6.11 6.11
N PHE A 423 30.91 -6.22 5.60
CA PHE A 423 29.70 -5.89 6.37
C PHE A 423 29.23 -6.97 7.36
N ARG A 424 30.02 -8.04 7.60
CA ARG A 424 29.70 -9.06 8.62
C ARG A 424 29.53 -8.46 10.03
N PRO A 425 30.38 -7.54 10.55
CA PRO A 425 30.19 -6.97 11.89
C PRO A 425 28.90 -6.16 12.02
N VAL A 426 28.44 -5.53 10.93
CA VAL A 426 27.12 -4.88 10.87
C VAL A 426 26.01 -5.90 11.05
N ARG A 427 26.02 -6.99 10.26
CA ARG A 427 25.02 -8.08 10.35
C ARG A 427 25.03 -8.79 11.70
N GLU A 428 26.20 -9.10 12.27
CA GLU A 428 26.31 -9.71 13.60
C GLU A 428 25.77 -8.79 14.71
N ALA A 429 26.01 -7.48 14.62
CA ALA A 429 25.48 -6.52 15.58
C ALA A 429 23.95 -6.39 15.49
N GLU A 430 23.38 -6.29 14.28
CA GLU A 430 21.92 -6.18 14.11
C GLU A 430 21.17 -7.48 14.40
N VAL A 431 21.70 -8.66 14.02
CA VAL A 431 21.08 -9.93 14.43
C VAL A 431 21.15 -10.07 15.95
N GLY A 432 22.23 -9.60 16.59
CA GLY A 432 22.33 -9.48 18.04
C GLY A 432 21.23 -8.59 18.66
N ARG A 433 20.84 -7.48 18.02
CA ARG A 433 19.68 -6.67 18.46
C ARG A 433 18.37 -7.45 18.34
N LEU A 434 18.16 -8.13 17.21
CA LEU A 434 16.98 -8.97 16.99
C LEU A 434 16.84 -10.06 18.05
N LEU A 435 17.90 -10.84 18.27
CA LEU A 435 17.94 -11.89 19.29
C LEU A 435 17.63 -11.35 20.69
N ARG A 436 18.22 -10.21 21.08
CA ARG A 436 17.95 -9.58 22.39
C ARG A 436 16.51 -9.06 22.51
N SER A 437 15.94 -8.49 21.45
CA SER A 437 14.53 -8.03 21.44
C SER A 437 13.54 -9.19 21.57
N VAL A 438 13.79 -10.29 20.87
CA VAL A 438 13.01 -11.53 20.94
C VAL A 438 13.13 -12.18 22.32
N ALA A 439 14.34 -12.30 22.87
CA ALA A 439 14.58 -12.83 24.21
C ALA A 439 13.93 -11.98 25.32
N ALA A 440 13.99 -10.65 25.22
CA ALA A 440 13.36 -9.74 26.18
C ALA A 440 11.82 -9.83 26.13
N SER A 441 11.25 -9.95 24.93
CA SER A 441 9.80 -10.13 24.73
C SER A 441 9.32 -11.45 25.36
N ALA A 442 10.05 -12.55 25.12
CA ALA A 442 9.79 -13.85 25.73
C ALA A 442 9.92 -13.82 27.27
N ALA A 443 11.01 -13.22 27.80
CA ALA A 443 11.24 -13.13 29.24
C ALA A 443 10.18 -12.27 29.97
N ALA A 444 9.63 -11.25 29.30
CA ALA A 444 8.58 -10.40 29.87
C ALA A 444 7.22 -11.13 30.00
N LYS A 445 6.90 -12.05 29.07
CA LYS A 445 5.66 -12.85 29.06
C LYS A 445 5.90 -14.21 28.37
N PRO A 446 6.34 -15.26 29.10
CA PRO A 446 6.79 -16.53 28.48
C PRO A 446 5.77 -17.24 27.59
N GLU A 447 4.47 -17.12 27.87
CA GLU A 447 3.39 -17.76 27.11
C GLU A 447 2.76 -16.84 26.05
N ALA A 448 3.20 -15.58 25.94
CA ALA A 448 2.63 -14.64 24.99
C ALA A 448 3.31 -14.75 23.60
N PRO A 449 2.56 -14.77 22.49
CA PRO A 449 3.15 -14.80 21.17
C PRO A 449 3.97 -13.54 20.85
N VAL A 450 5.21 -13.73 20.43
CA VAL A 450 6.12 -12.69 19.94
C VAL A 450 5.91 -12.49 18.44
N ASN A 451 5.76 -11.24 18.01
CA ASN A 451 5.63 -10.88 16.59
C ASN A 451 7.02 -10.78 15.92
N LEU A 452 7.35 -11.76 15.08
CA LEU A 452 8.62 -11.78 14.35
C LEU A 452 8.62 -10.93 13.08
N THR A 453 7.47 -10.51 12.53
CA THR A 453 7.40 -9.69 11.30
C THR A 453 8.20 -8.41 11.46
N SER A 454 7.85 -7.61 12.47
CA SER A 454 8.47 -6.31 12.74
C SER A 454 9.95 -6.44 13.10
N GLY A 455 10.32 -7.49 13.86
CA GLY A 455 11.72 -7.75 14.22
C GLY A 455 12.58 -8.12 13.02
N ILE A 456 12.14 -9.05 12.18
CA ILE A 456 12.86 -9.49 10.97
C ILE A 456 12.93 -8.35 9.95
N ALA A 457 11.84 -7.62 9.73
CA ALA A 457 11.81 -6.47 8.84
C ALA A 457 12.82 -5.40 9.27
N LEU A 458 12.85 -5.03 10.57
CA LEU A 458 13.81 -4.08 11.11
C LEU A 458 15.26 -4.59 11.00
N TYR A 459 15.53 -5.84 11.35
CA TYR A 459 16.88 -6.43 11.26
C TYR A 459 17.50 -6.29 9.85
N VAL A 460 16.77 -6.73 8.82
CA VAL A 460 17.27 -6.72 7.44
C VAL A 460 17.47 -5.29 6.95
N LEU A 461 16.50 -4.43 7.26
CA LEU A 461 16.47 -3.02 6.89
C LEU A 461 17.66 -2.26 7.51
N GLU A 462 17.90 -2.43 8.80
CA GLU A 462 19.04 -1.81 9.51
C GLU A 462 20.39 -2.39 9.07
N SER A 463 20.47 -3.70 8.81
CA SER A 463 21.67 -4.32 8.22
C SER A 463 21.98 -3.76 6.83
N THR A 464 20.95 -3.45 6.04
CA THR A 464 21.08 -2.89 4.69
C THR A 464 21.43 -1.40 4.74
N VAL A 465 20.77 -0.61 5.60
CA VAL A 465 21.05 0.81 5.79
C VAL A 465 22.46 1.02 6.33
N ARG A 466 22.87 0.33 7.41
CA ARG A 466 24.22 0.46 7.98
C ARG A 466 25.34 -0.01 7.04
N ALA A 467 25.07 -0.95 6.14
CA ALA A 467 26.02 -1.33 5.09
C ALA A 467 26.17 -0.26 4.00
N ILE A 468 25.14 0.57 3.77
CA ILE A 468 25.16 1.60 2.71
C ILE A 468 25.67 2.95 3.23
N ILE A 469 25.25 3.40 4.42
CA ILE A 469 25.56 4.75 4.95
C ILE A 469 26.33 4.74 6.30
N GLY A 470 26.88 3.58 6.67
CA GLY A 470 27.65 3.39 7.90
C GLY A 470 26.85 3.50 9.20
N ASN A 471 27.54 3.77 10.31
CA ASN A 471 26.96 3.85 11.65
C ASN A 471 26.37 5.24 12.00
N ARG A 472 26.25 6.15 11.03
CA ARG A 472 25.97 7.58 11.25
C ARG A 472 24.55 7.80 11.82
N GLN A 473 24.44 8.72 12.77
CA GLN A 473 23.22 8.93 13.58
C GLN A 473 22.21 9.83 12.86
N PHE A 474 21.69 9.34 11.73
CA PHE A 474 20.86 10.13 10.82
C PHE A 474 19.49 10.53 11.44
N MET A 475 19.23 11.83 11.52
CA MET A 475 18.09 12.40 12.26
C MET A 475 16.71 12.10 11.65
N GLU A 476 16.57 12.11 10.31
CA GLU A 476 15.27 11.87 9.65
C GLU A 476 14.99 10.37 9.40
N ARG A 477 15.66 9.46 10.12
CA ARG A 477 15.58 8.00 9.88
C ARG A 477 14.14 7.46 9.86
N GLY A 478 13.23 8.00 10.68
CA GLY A 478 11.81 7.65 10.61
C GLY A 478 11.13 8.00 9.27
N GLU A 479 11.45 9.17 8.70
CA GLU A 479 10.96 9.58 7.38
C GLU A 479 11.60 8.77 6.25
N TYR A 480 12.91 8.47 6.35
CA TYR A 480 13.60 7.56 5.44
C TYR A 480 12.88 6.20 5.36
N LEU A 481 12.57 5.57 6.49
CA LEU A 481 11.95 4.23 6.50
C LEU A 481 10.51 4.24 5.95
N GLN A 482 9.72 5.26 6.29
CA GLN A 482 8.38 5.42 5.71
C GLN A 482 8.44 5.64 4.19
N MET A 483 9.47 6.31 3.68
CA MET A 483 9.63 6.58 2.26
C MET A 483 10.04 5.36 1.44
N VAL A 484 10.92 4.50 1.97
CA VAL A 484 11.21 3.20 1.35
C VAL A 484 9.92 2.38 1.23
N LYS A 485 9.10 2.36 2.28
CA LYS A 485 7.79 1.70 2.31
C LYS A 485 6.80 2.30 1.31
N ASP A 486 6.72 3.62 1.20
CA ASP A 486 5.86 4.31 0.24
C ASP A 486 6.20 3.88 -1.21
N VAL A 487 7.49 3.82 -1.56
CA VAL A 487 7.93 3.40 -2.90
C VAL A 487 7.60 1.93 -3.17
N THR A 488 7.84 1.00 -2.25
CA THR A 488 7.64 -0.44 -2.50
C THR A 488 6.16 -0.84 -2.64
N THR A 489 5.22 -0.06 -2.10
CA THR A 489 3.78 -0.30 -2.34
C THR A 489 3.33 -0.04 -3.78
N ALA A 490 4.11 0.67 -4.60
CA ALA A 490 3.73 1.03 -5.97
C ALA A 490 4.22 -0.02 -6.99
N VAL A 491 3.31 -0.90 -7.46
CA VAL A 491 3.64 -1.98 -8.41
C VAL A 491 4.00 -1.45 -9.81
N PRO A 492 5.27 -1.55 -10.28
CA PRO A 492 5.67 -1.04 -11.59
C PRO A 492 4.97 -1.77 -12.74
N GLY A 493 4.53 -1.04 -13.77
CA GLY A 493 3.96 -1.64 -14.98
C GLY A 493 2.49 -2.07 -14.86
N MET A 494 1.93 -2.11 -13.65
CA MET A 494 0.52 -2.48 -13.39
C MET A 494 -0.36 -1.29 -13.00
N SER A 495 0.18 -0.07 -12.97
CA SER A 495 -0.58 1.14 -12.69
C SER A 495 -1.41 1.60 -13.90
N LEU A 496 -2.48 2.38 -13.69
CA LEU A 496 -3.27 2.93 -14.80
C LEU A 496 -2.43 3.74 -15.83
N PRO A 497 -1.48 4.61 -15.42
CA PRO A 497 -0.56 5.28 -16.35
C PRO A 497 0.39 4.34 -17.12
N ASP A 498 0.76 3.19 -16.57
CA ASP A 498 1.64 2.23 -17.26
C ASP A 498 0.87 1.30 -18.21
N LEU A 499 -0.38 0.96 -17.86
CA LEU A 499 -1.27 0.14 -18.69
C LEU A 499 -1.90 0.91 -19.86
N PHE A 500 -2.01 2.24 -19.75
CA PHE A 500 -2.58 3.13 -20.76
C PHE A 500 -1.71 4.40 -20.97
N PRO A 501 -0.45 4.26 -21.40
CA PRO A 501 0.48 5.39 -21.58
C PRO A 501 -0.01 6.45 -22.58
N SER A 502 -0.85 6.11 -23.56
CA SER A 502 -1.45 7.12 -24.45
C SER A 502 -2.51 7.99 -23.75
N SER A 503 -3.06 7.51 -22.64
CA SER A 503 -4.22 8.10 -21.98
C SER A 503 -3.85 9.23 -21.03
N ARG A 504 -3.97 10.47 -21.54
CA ARG A 504 -3.98 11.70 -20.72
C ARG A 504 -5.04 11.71 -19.62
N LEU A 505 -6.02 10.80 -19.65
CA LEU A 505 -7.00 10.63 -18.57
C LEU A 505 -6.45 9.70 -17.47
N ALA A 506 -5.83 8.57 -17.82
CA ALA A 506 -5.20 7.67 -16.85
C ALA A 506 -4.14 8.39 -16.01
N MET A 507 -3.36 9.25 -16.64
CA MET A 507 -2.38 10.14 -16.00
C MET A 507 -2.97 11.19 -15.03
N ARG A 508 -4.25 11.55 -15.16
CA ARG A 508 -4.92 12.54 -14.30
C ARG A 508 -5.81 11.92 -13.22
N VAL A 509 -6.37 10.75 -13.49
CA VAL A 509 -7.23 10.00 -12.54
C VAL A 509 -6.39 9.22 -11.53
N SER A 510 -5.20 8.75 -11.92
CA SER A 510 -4.27 8.10 -11.00
C SER A 510 -3.69 9.10 -10.00
N ARG A 511 -3.72 8.75 -8.71
CA ARG A 511 -2.99 9.48 -7.66
C ARG A 511 -1.48 9.22 -7.68
N MET A 512 -1.03 8.17 -8.38
CA MET A 512 0.36 7.69 -8.35
C MET A 512 1.39 8.71 -8.88
N PRO A 513 1.19 9.42 -10.00
CA PRO A 513 2.13 10.45 -10.46
C PRO A 513 2.40 11.53 -9.41
N ALA A 514 1.35 12.02 -8.74
CA ALA A 514 1.46 13.06 -7.73
C ALA A 514 2.08 12.55 -6.42
N HIS A 515 1.79 11.31 -6.02
CA HIS A 515 2.45 10.67 -4.88
C HIS A 515 3.95 10.47 -5.18
N LEU A 516 4.29 9.80 -6.28
CA LEU A 516 5.68 9.50 -6.65
C LEU A 516 6.55 10.75 -6.78
N LEU A 517 6.04 11.84 -7.36
CA LEU A 517 6.79 13.10 -7.44
C LEU A 517 7.07 13.71 -6.05
N ARG A 518 6.14 13.58 -5.08
CA ARG A 518 6.35 14.02 -3.69
C ARG A 518 7.35 13.13 -2.95
N THR A 519 7.17 11.81 -3.04
CA THR A 519 8.05 10.81 -2.41
C THR A 519 9.47 10.94 -2.96
N ARG A 520 9.62 11.11 -4.27
CA ARG A 520 10.89 11.41 -4.93
C ARG A 520 11.50 12.73 -4.46
N ALA A 521 10.71 13.80 -4.33
CA ALA A 521 11.19 15.09 -3.81
C ALA A 521 11.63 15.05 -2.34
N LYS A 522 11.15 14.08 -1.54
CA LYS A 522 11.73 13.77 -0.22
C LYS A 522 13.03 12.97 -0.35
N MET A 523 13.04 11.88 -1.12
CA MET A 523 14.22 11.01 -1.35
C MET A 523 15.42 11.83 -1.82
N HIS A 524 15.12 12.82 -2.66
CA HIS A 524 16.01 13.89 -3.04
C HIS A 524 16.70 14.54 -1.82
N ARG A 525 16.01 15.41 -1.08
CA ARG A 525 16.62 16.21 0.01
C ARG A 525 17.30 15.36 1.09
N LEU A 526 16.71 14.20 1.38
CA LEU A 526 17.19 13.22 2.35
C LEU A 526 18.62 12.77 2.04
N MET A 527 18.88 12.39 0.79
CA MET A 527 20.20 11.90 0.41
C MET A 527 21.22 13.03 0.19
N ASP A 528 20.79 14.28 -0.04
CA ASP A 528 21.66 15.47 -0.12
C ASP A 528 22.42 15.65 1.20
N VAL A 529 21.70 15.51 2.32
CA VAL A 529 22.26 15.56 3.68
C VAL A 529 23.28 14.44 3.87
N ILE A 530 22.94 13.22 3.45
CA ILE A 530 23.82 12.05 3.58
C ILE A 530 25.12 12.26 2.77
N ILE A 531 25.08 12.80 1.54
CA ILE A 531 26.30 13.16 0.79
C ILE A 531 27.17 14.12 1.61
N GLN A 532 26.58 15.21 2.09
CA GLN A 532 27.29 16.29 2.77
C GLN A 532 27.92 15.81 4.08
N GLU A 533 27.21 14.99 4.86
CA GLU A 533 27.73 14.35 6.07
C GLU A 533 28.94 13.45 5.78
N HIS A 534 28.92 12.63 4.73
CA HIS A 534 30.06 11.76 4.39
C HIS A 534 31.26 12.57 3.89
N GLN A 535 31.03 13.60 3.06
CA GLN A 535 32.08 14.46 2.53
C GLN A 535 32.76 15.28 3.64
N GLU A 536 32.00 15.88 4.56
CA GLU A 536 32.56 16.62 5.70
C GLU A 536 33.23 15.68 6.71
N PHE A 537 32.66 14.50 6.99
CA PHE A 537 33.28 13.51 7.87
C PHE A 537 34.67 13.07 7.35
N ARG A 538 34.78 12.67 6.07
CA ARG A 538 36.07 12.31 5.45
C ARG A 538 37.01 13.52 5.27
N ARG A 539 36.51 14.76 5.34
CA ARG A 539 37.34 15.99 5.41
C ARG A 539 37.93 16.22 6.81
N VAL A 540 37.27 15.75 7.87
CA VAL A 540 37.69 15.91 9.27
C VAL A 540 38.52 14.73 9.78
N ALA A 541 38.19 13.50 9.40
CA ALA A 541 38.78 12.28 9.96
C ALA A 541 40.20 11.94 9.45
N GLY A 542 40.59 12.44 8.27
CA GLY A 542 41.78 11.96 7.55
C GLY A 542 41.45 10.86 6.53
N HIS A 543 42.45 10.35 5.82
CA HIS A 543 42.27 9.44 4.67
C HIS A 543 42.61 7.96 4.94
N ASP A 544 43.21 7.61 6.08
CA ASP A 544 43.96 6.35 6.23
C ASP A 544 43.21 5.21 6.97
N GLU A 545 41.90 5.35 7.24
CA GLU A 545 41.07 4.26 7.79
C GLU A 545 40.17 3.66 6.68
N ASP A 546 40.70 2.58 6.07
CA ASP A 546 40.14 1.82 4.93
C ASP A 546 39.16 0.71 5.40
N ASP A 547 39.27 0.26 6.65
CA ASP A 547 38.49 -0.87 7.20
C ASP A 547 37.01 -0.54 7.53
N ASP A 548 36.65 0.74 7.67
CA ASP A 548 35.27 1.23 7.95
C ASP A 548 34.63 1.91 6.71
N GLU A 549 35.06 1.55 5.49
CA GLU A 549 34.53 2.09 4.21
C GLU A 549 33.16 1.48 3.83
N ASP A 550 32.10 2.26 3.97
CA ASP A 550 30.74 1.94 3.51
C ASP A 550 30.54 2.14 1.99
N LEU A 551 29.34 1.82 1.48
CA LEU A 551 29.06 1.88 0.04
C LEU A 551 28.98 3.30 -0.52
N VAL A 552 28.64 4.31 0.29
CA VAL A 552 28.74 5.72 -0.12
C VAL A 552 30.20 6.15 -0.24
N ASP A 553 31.03 5.80 0.74
CA ASP A 553 32.47 6.11 0.73
C ASP A 553 33.18 5.45 -0.48
N VAL A 554 32.86 4.18 -0.81
CA VAL A 554 33.35 3.51 -2.04
C VAL A 554 33.03 4.33 -3.30
N LEU A 555 31.81 4.84 -3.42
CA LEU A 555 31.37 5.62 -4.58
C LEU A 555 32.08 6.98 -4.64
N LEU A 556 32.21 7.65 -3.50
CA LEU A 556 32.94 8.92 -3.36
C LEU A 556 34.44 8.76 -3.64
N ARG A 557 35.04 7.58 -3.38
CA ARG A 557 36.43 7.29 -3.75
C ARG A 557 36.58 7.04 -5.26
N LEU A 558 35.73 6.20 -5.84
CA LEU A 558 35.68 5.94 -7.30
C LEU A 558 35.44 7.21 -8.13
N GLN A 559 34.91 8.28 -7.52
CA GLN A 559 34.82 9.62 -8.10
C GLN A 559 36.17 10.34 -8.23
N LYS A 560 36.97 10.28 -7.17
CA LYS A 560 38.20 11.06 -6.98
C LYS A 560 39.37 10.46 -7.76
N GLU A 561 39.30 9.18 -8.07
CA GLU A 561 40.24 8.45 -8.91
C GLU A 561 40.16 8.96 -10.37
N ALA A 562 40.85 10.08 -10.67
CA ALA A 562 40.79 10.76 -11.97
C ALA A 562 41.27 9.92 -13.18
N ASN A 563 42.00 8.82 -12.93
CA ASN A 563 42.41 7.82 -13.93
C ASN A 563 41.60 6.51 -13.82
N SER A 564 40.47 6.52 -13.11
CA SER A 564 39.52 5.40 -13.08
C SER A 564 39.11 5.01 -14.49
N GLN A 565 39.00 3.71 -14.74
CA GLN A 565 38.45 3.17 -15.99
C GLN A 565 36.99 3.60 -16.22
N TYR A 566 36.33 4.15 -15.19
CA TYR A 566 34.91 4.50 -15.13
C TYR A 566 34.70 5.86 -14.44
N PRO A 567 34.80 6.99 -15.15
CA PRO A 567 34.61 8.32 -14.55
C PRO A 567 33.19 8.47 -14.00
N LEU A 568 33.09 8.73 -12.69
CA LEU A 568 31.85 9.09 -12.01
C LEU A 568 31.80 10.62 -11.82
N THR A 569 30.76 11.27 -12.37
CA THR A 569 30.48 12.67 -12.05
C THR A 569 29.84 12.80 -10.67
N THR A 570 29.76 14.02 -10.13
CA THR A 570 28.99 14.24 -8.90
C THR A 570 27.51 13.92 -9.13
N ASP A 571 26.93 14.19 -10.30
CA ASP A 571 25.54 13.85 -10.59
C ASP A 571 25.33 12.33 -10.73
N ASN A 572 26.37 11.62 -11.18
CA ASN A 572 26.41 10.16 -11.19
C ASN A 572 26.22 9.64 -9.76
N ILE A 573 27.06 10.08 -8.83
CA ILE A 573 26.93 9.71 -7.42
C ILE A 573 25.68 10.32 -6.82
N LYS A 574 25.18 11.45 -7.32
CA LYS A 574 23.94 12.04 -6.81
C LYS A 574 22.77 11.13 -7.04
N PHE A 575 22.35 10.56 -8.18
CA PHE A 575 21.27 9.51 -8.06
C PHE A 575 21.82 8.09 -7.81
N VAL A 576 23.14 7.94 -7.57
CA VAL A 576 23.64 6.90 -6.66
C VAL A 576 23.59 7.36 -5.16
N MET A 577 22.81 8.43 -4.86
CA MET A 577 22.40 9.01 -3.56
C MET A 577 21.12 9.88 -3.78
N LEU A 578 21.16 11.24 -3.62
CA LEU A 578 20.53 12.39 -4.36
C LEU A 578 21.01 13.72 -3.71
N VAL A 579 20.87 14.97 -4.18
CA VAL A 579 20.25 15.65 -5.36
C VAL A 579 21.32 16.47 -6.11
N SER A 580 20.98 17.17 -7.19
CA SER A 580 21.68 18.42 -7.56
C SER A 580 20.72 19.62 -7.61
N SER A 581 21.05 20.67 -6.86
CA SER A 581 20.33 21.94 -6.85
C SER A 581 20.81 22.86 -7.97
N ALA A 582 19.93 23.17 -8.92
CA ALA A 582 20.09 24.25 -9.90
C ALA A 582 18.73 24.68 -10.47
N TYR A 583 18.69 25.88 -11.06
CA TYR A 583 17.55 26.45 -11.81
C TYR A 583 16.25 26.76 -11.03
N GLN A 584 16.35 27.79 -10.19
CA GLN A 584 15.38 28.88 -10.29
C GLN A 584 15.94 29.97 -11.24
N THR A 585 15.05 30.85 -11.74
CA THR A 585 15.34 31.99 -12.64
C THR A 585 15.94 31.68 -14.03
N GLN A 586 15.08 31.67 -15.05
CA GLN A 586 15.06 32.78 -16.02
C GLN A 586 13.73 32.82 -16.79
N THR A 587 13.17 34.01 -16.94
CA THR A 587 12.00 34.32 -17.77
C THR A 587 12.41 35.20 -18.96
N GLN A 588 11.65 35.11 -20.07
CA GLN A 588 11.87 35.83 -21.35
C GLN A 588 13.13 35.36 -22.13
N ARG A 589 13.09 34.89 -23.38
CA ARG A 589 12.43 35.46 -24.58
C ARG A 589 12.15 34.41 -25.68
N SER A 590 11.47 34.85 -26.75
CA SER A 590 11.07 34.10 -27.96
C SER A 590 12.20 34.04 -29.04
N PRO A 591 12.06 33.25 -30.14
CA PRO A 591 13.21 32.58 -30.77
C PRO A 591 13.75 33.17 -32.09
N SER A 592 14.99 32.80 -32.47
CA SER A 592 15.52 32.91 -33.84
C SER A 592 16.74 32.01 -34.15
N THR A 593 16.55 31.03 -35.05
CA THR A 593 17.42 30.67 -36.21
C THR A 593 18.86 30.11 -36.07
N SER A 594 19.17 29.16 -36.97
CA SER A 594 20.49 28.73 -37.53
C SER A 594 21.54 27.94 -36.70
N MET A 595 21.48 26.62 -36.84
CA MET A 595 22.50 25.65 -37.32
C MET A 595 23.99 25.65 -36.85
N VAL A 596 24.53 24.42 -36.88
CA VAL A 596 25.94 23.95 -36.91
C VAL A 596 26.66 23.74 -35.56
N GLY A 597 26.92 22.47 -35.26
CA GLY A 597 28.26 22.03 -34.81
C GLY A 597 28.58 22.04 -33.32
N GLY A 598 27.96 21.14 -32.54
CA GLY A 598 28.43 20.77 -31.20
C GLY A 598 27.95 19.38 -30.81
N ARG A 599 28.80 18.58 -30.13
CA ARG A 599 28.34 17.39 -29.39
C ARG A 599 27.80 17.87 -28.05
N ASP A 600 26.58 17.45 -27.71
CA ASP A 600 26.00 17.71 -26.40
C ASP A 600 26.19 16.45 -25.54
N ASP A 601 27.38 16.31 -24.96
CA ASP A 601 27.82 15.13 -24.19
C ASP A 601 27.15 15.12 -22.78
N ARG A 602 25.82 15.17 -22.74
CA ARG A 602 24.98 15.39 -21.54
C ARG A 602 24.05 14.23 -21.17
N GLU A 603 24.54 13.00 -21.29
CA GLU A 603 23.82 11.80 -20.83
C GLU A 603 24.47 11.15 -19.60
N ASN A 604 23.67 10.38 -18.85
CA ASN A 604 24.03 9.60 -17.64
C ASN A 604 24.15 10.44 -16.34
N LEU A 605 24.15 9.87 -15.12
CA LEU A 605 24.11 8.47 -14.65
C LEU A 605 23.38 8.45 -13.27
N TYR A 606 22.57 7.43 -12.91
CA TYR A 606 21.58 7.61 -11.82
C TYR A 606 20.99 6.30 -11.19
N HIS A 607 21.58 5.69 -10.13
CA HIS A 607 21.28 4.26 -9.81
C HIS A 607 21.28 3.65 -8.36
N MET A 608 21.35 4.34 -7.20
CA MET A 608 21.50 3.66 -5.87
C MET A 608 20.22 3.10 -5.28
N GLN A 609 19.10 3.81 -5.37
CA GLN A 609 17.87 3.46 -4.65
C GLN A 609 17.45 1.98 -4.81
N ASP A 610 17.75 1.43 -5.99
CA ASP A 610 17.69 0.02 -6.37
C ASP A 610 18.32 -0.94 -5.32
N MET A 611 19.38 -0.54 -4.61
CA MET A 611 20.06 -1.29 -3.54
C MET A 611 19.24 -1.33 -2.25
N PHE A 612 18.76 -0.17 -1.77
CA PHE A 612 18.02 -0.07 -0.51
C PHE A 612 16.72 -0.87 -0.57
N GLY A 613 15.90 -0.65 -1.62
CA GLY A 613 14.67 -1.40 -1.82
C GLY A 613 14.93 -2.88 -2.12
N GLY A 614 15.83 -3.13 -3.08
CA GLY A 614 16.13 -4.49 -3.55
C GLY A 614 16.73 -5.41 -2.48
N GLY A 615 17.57 -4.88 -1.59
CA GLY A 615 18.16 -5.64 -0.48
C GLY A 615 17.21 -5.85 0.70
N SER A 616 16.44 -4.83 1.08
CA SER A 616 15.66 -4.83 2.32
C SER A 616 14.38 -5.68 2.22
N GLU A 617 13.56 -5.42 1.19
CA GLU A 617 12.21 -6.01 1.08
C GLU A 617 12.27 -7.50 0.71
N THR A 618 13.19 -7.87 -0.18
CA THR A 618 13.30 -9.25 -0.68
C THR A 618 13.85 -10.21 0.37
N SER A 619 14.87 -9.79 1.13
CA SER A 619 15.52 -10.63 2.14
C SER A 619 14.63 -10.81 3.38
N SER A 620 13.92 -9.75 3.81
CA SER A 620 12.93 -9.85 4.90
C SER A 620 11.73 -10.71 4.51
N THR A 621 11.21 -10.57 3.28
CA THR A 621 10.18 -11.46 2.72
C THR A 621 10.66 -12.93 2.71
N THR A 622 11.89 -13.19 2.26
CA THR A 622 12.48 -14.55 2.25
C THR A 622 12.56 -15.15 3.65
N LEU A 623 13.07 -14.39 4.63
CA LEU A 623 13.12 -14.82 6.03
C LEU A 623 11.73 -15.15 6.59
N LEU A 624 10.73 -14.30 6.32
CA LEU A 624 9.37 -14.51 6.84
C LEU A 624 8.66 -15.71 6.23
N TRP A 625 8.94 -16.05 4.97
CA TRP A 625 8.46 -17.30 4.37
C TRP A 625 9.21 -18.54 4.87
N ALA A 626 10.55 -18.47 5.03
CA ALA A 626 11.33 -19.57 5.61
C ALA A 626 10.82 -19.91 7.01
N MET A 627 10.65 -18.89 7.86
CA MET A 627 10.14 -19.04 9.21
C MET A 627 8.69 -19.56 9.22
N ALA A 628 7.83 -19.09 8.32
CA ALA A 628 6.45 -19.58 8.21
C ALA A 628 6.39 -21.07 7.84
N GLU A 629 7.15 -21.51 6.84
CA GLU A 629 7.21 -22.92 6.46
C GLU A 629 7.85 -23.79 7.55
N LEU A 630 8.84 -23.29 8.30
CA LEU A 630 9.40 -24.03 9.44
C LEU A 630 8.38 -24.16 10.60
N MET A 631 7.59 -23.13 10.86
CA MET A 631 6.50 -23.22 11.85
C MET A 631 5.38 -24.18 11.40
N ARG A 632 5.14 -24.27 10.09
CA ARG A 632 4.18 -25.17 9.45
C ARG A 632 4.69 -26.62 9.28
N ASN A 633 6.01 -26.83 9.33
CA ASN A 633 6.65 -28.14 9.16
C ASN A 633 7.59 -28.43 10.35
N PRO A 634 7.06 -28.76 11.55
CA PRO A 634 7.86 -28.96 12.77
C PRO A 634 9.04 -29.94 12.64
N LEU A 635 8.89 -31.03 11.87
CA LEU A 635 9.96 -32.00 11.64
C LEU A 635 11.17 -31.38 10.92
N VAL A 636 10.93 -30.52 9.93
CA VAL A 636 11.96 -29.77 9.20
C VAL A 636 12.62 -28.75 10.13
N ARG A 637 11.83 -28.03 10.94
CA ARG A 637 12.34 -27.09 11.95
C ARG A 637 13.29 -27.80 12.92
N HIS A 638 12.89 -28.93 13.49
CA HIS A 638 13.74 -29.67 14.43
C HIS A 638 15.00 -30.24 13.76
N LYS A 639 14.90 -30.84 12.56
CA LYS A 639 16.08 -31.30 11.78
C LYS A 639 17.09 -30.17 11.51
N LEU A 640 16.61 -28.95 11.25
CA LEU A 640 17.47 -27.76 11.08
C LEU A 640 18.04 -27.23 12.42
N GLN A 641 17.23 -27.15 13.48
CA GLN A 641 17.70 -26.76 14.81
C GLN A 641 18.81 -27.70 15.31
N ASP A 642 18.67 -29.01 15.08
CA ASP A 642 19.66 -30.02 15.48
C ASP A 642 20.95 -29.93 14.65
N GLU A 643 20.88 -29.62 13.35
CA GLU A 643 22.09 -29.34 12.54
C GLU A 643 22.83 -28.11 13.06
N LEU A 644 22.11 -27.01 13.28
CA LEU A 644 22.67 -25.75 13.79
C LEU A 644 23.28 -25.90 15.18
N ARG A 645 22.56 -26.52 16.12
CA ARG A 645 23.01 -26.70 17.51
C ARG A 645 24.20 -27.65 17.61
N ARG A 646 24.30 -28.65 16.72
CA ARG A 646 25.47 -29.52 16.60
C ARG A 646 26.69 -28.79 16.02
N GLU A 647 26.52 -28.01 14.96
CA GLU A 647 27.61 -27.29 14.30
C GLU A 647 28.22 -26.21 15.23
N PHE A 648 27.37 -25.39 15.86
CA PHE A 648 27.77 -24.24 16.67
C PHE A 648 27.87 -24.52 18.18
N ALA A 649 27.85 -25.80 18.60
CA ALA A 649 27.85 -26.21 20.01
C ALA A 649 29.00 -25.60 20.84
N GLY A 650 30.19 -25.45 20.25
CA GLY A 650 31.37 -24.89 20.92
C GLY A 650 31.48 -23.37 20.88
N ASP A 651 30.72 -22.69 20.02
CA ASP A 651 30.86 -21.24 19.76
C ASP A 651 29.93 -20.38 20.65
N GLY A 652 28.85 -20.98 21.19
CA GLY A 652 27.82 -20.27 21.97
C GLY A 652 26.96 -19.27 21.17
N LYS A 653 27.30 -19.03 19.91
CA LYS A 653 26.55 -18.24 18.91
C LYS A 653 26.76 -18.83 17.52
N VAL A 654 25.94 -18.43 16.56
CA VAL A 654 26.20 -18.68 15.13
C VAL A 654 27.38 -17.83 14.65
N VAL A 655 28.24 -18.42 13.81
CA VAL A 655 29.40 -17.76 13.16
C VAL A 655 29.20 -17.77 11.64
N GLU A 656 29.18 -16.59 11.02
CA GLU A 656 28.75 -16.42 9.63
C GLU A 656 29.59 -17.24 8.63
N GLU A 657 30.91 -17.29 8.81
CA GLU A 657 31.84 -17.99 7.91
C GLU A 657 31.58 -19.50 7.84
N ARG A 658 31.14 -20.10 8.95
CA ARG A 658 30.85 -21.54 9.05
C ARG A 658 29.50 -21.92 8.45
N LEU A 659 28.58 -20.97 8.25
CA LEU A 659 27.25 -21.25 7.68
C LEU A 659 27.32 -21.98 6.33
N ARG A 660 28.39 -21.76 5.56
CA ARG A 660 28.68 -22.48 4.30
C ARG A 660 28.74 -24.01 4.43
N GLY A 661 29.02 -24.54 5.61
CA GLY A 661 29.01 -25.99 5.90
C GLY A 661 27.64 -26.55 6.32
N VAL A 662 26.68 -25.69 6.67
CA VAL A 662 25.37 -26.07 7.23
C VAL A 662 24.44 -26.53 6.11
N SER A 663 24.48 -27.82 5.79
CA SER A 663 23.91 -28.38 4.56
C SER A 663 22.40 -28.20 4.44
N TYR A 664 21.66 -28.46 5.52
CA TYR A 664 20.21 -28.47 5.52
C TYR A 664 19.61 -27.06 5.61
N LEU A 665 20.32 -26.10 6.21
CA LEU A 665 19.99 -24.67 6.11
C LEU A 665 19.89 -24.21 4.64
N HIS A 666 20.87 -24.57 3.81
CA HIS A 666 20.83 -24.21 2.39
C HIS A 666 19.69 -24.93 1.64
N MET A 667 19.35 -26.17 2.01
CA MET A 667 18.20 -26.87 1.42
C MET A 667 16.88 -26.19 1.80
N VAL A 668 16.72 -25.76 3.06
CA VAL A 668 15.56 -24.99 3.55
C VAL A 668 15.45 -23.64 2.82
N ILE A 669 16.57 -22.94 2.58
CA ILE A 669 16.58 -21.67 1.84
C ILE A 669 16.29 -21.90 0.34
N LYS A 670 16.85 -22.93 -0.30
CA LYS A 670 16.52 -23.31 -1.69
C LYS A 670 15.04 -23.64 -1.84
N GLU A 671 14.45 -24.40 -0.91
CA GLU A 671 13.04 -24.78 -0.94
C GLU A 671 12.11 -23.59 -0.66
N THR A 672 12.48 -22.72 0.30
CA THR A 672 11.78 -21.45 0.54
C THR A 672 11.76 -20.60 -0.72
N LEU A 673 12.90 -20.40 -1.38
CA LEU A 673 12.99 -19.60 -2.60
C LEU A 673 12.33 -20.26 -3.82
N ARG A 674 12.14 -21.59 -3.83
CA ARG A 674 11.36 -22.32 -4.85
C ARG A 674 9.86 -22.04 -4.73
N LEU A 675 9.33 -22.12 -3.51
CA LEU A 675 7.89 -21.95 -3.24
C LEU A 675 7.49 -20.49 -3.05
N HIS A 676 8.36 -19.66 -2.50
CA HIS A 676 8.09 -18.25 -2.18
C HIS A 676 9.17 -17.33 -2.77
N PRO A 677 9.41 -17.36 -4.10
CA PRO A 677 10.33 -16.42 -4.74
C PRO A 677 9.79 -14.99 -4.54
N PRO A 678 10.54 -14.07 -3.89
CA PRO A 678 9.99 -12.77 -3.50
C PRO A 678 9.39 -11.97 -4.65
N LEU A 679 9.93 -12.11 -5.87
CA LEU A 679 9.40 -11.53 -7.11
C LEU A 679 8.82 -12.64 -8.01
N PRO A 680 7.51 -12.98 -7.90
CA PRO A 680 6.95 -14.19 -8.53
C PRO A 680 6.90 -14.15 -10.07
N LEU A 681 6.90 -12.95 -10.67
CA LEU A 681 6.99 -12.72 -12.13
C LEU A 681 8.38 -12.25 -12.59
N LEU A 682 9.35 -12.27 -11.66
CA LEU A 682 10.60 -11.51 -11.72
C LEU A 682 10.34 -10.02 -12.03
N ILE A 683 11.40 -9.28 -12.39
CA ILE A 683 11.27 -7.94 -12.94
C ILE A 683 11.04 -8.07 -14.45
N PRO A 684 10.02 -7.42 -15.04
CA PRO A 684 9.73 -7.56 -16.46
C PRO A 684 10.92 -7.20 -17.36
N HIS A 685 11.11 -7.99 -18.39
CA HIS A 685 12.03 -7.75 -19.50
C HIS A 685 11.28 -7.06 -20.65
N GLN A 686 12.00 -6.62 -21.68
CA GLN A 686 11.41 -6.15 -22.93
C GLN A 686 12.16 -6.77 -24.12
N CYS A 687 11.42 -7.12 -25.17
CA CYS A 687 11.97 -7.58 -26.44
C CYS A 687 12.60 -6.40 -27.20
N ALA A 688 13.93 -6.35 -27.26
CA ALA A 688 14.70 -5.31 -27.94
C ALA A 688 14.89 -5.57 -29.45
N SER A 689 14.67 -6.81 -29.90
CA SER A 689 14.73 -7.20 -31.31
C SER A 689 13.88 -8.45 -31.58
N PRO A 690 13.23 -8.58 -32.75
CA PRO A 690 12.41 -9.75 -33.08
C PRO A 690 13.20 -11.06 -32.97
N CYS A 691 12.64 -12.03 -32.26
CA CYS A 691 13.23 -13.36 -32.07
C CYS A 691 12.14 -14.43 -31.89
N GLN A 692 12.52 -15.71 -31.99
CA GLN A 692 11.59 -16.83 -31.84
C GLN A 692 11.83 -17.62 -30.55
N VAL A 693 10.74 -17.86 -29.81
CA VAL A 693 10.72 -18.69 -28.60
C VAL A 693 9.78 -19.86 -28.86
N LEU A 694 10.29 -21.09 -28.81
CA LEU A 694 9.57 -22.32 -29.19
C LEU A 694 8.84 -22.24 -30.56
N GLY A 695 9.46 -21.59 -31.55
CA GLY A 695 8.89 -21.41 -32.89
C GLY A 695 7.76 -20.37 -32.99
N HIS A 696 7.52 -19.60 -31.93
CA HIS A 696 6.64 -18.44 -31.94
C HIS A 696 7.42 -17.12 -31.99
N ASP A 697 6.97 -16.18 -32.82
CA ASP A 697 7.56 -14.84 -32.95
C ASP A 697 7.20 -13.96 -31.74
N VAL A 698 8.21 -13.48 -31.01
CA VAL A 698 8.02 -12.50 -29.93
C VAL A 698 8.14 -11.08 -30.51
N PRO A 699 7.08 -10.23 -30.45
CA PRO A 699 7.12 -8.89 -31.03
C PRO A 699 8.17 -8.00 -30.37
N GLU A 700 8.83 -7.16 -31.16
CA GLU A 700 9.68 -6.08 -30.66
C GLU A 700 8.86 -5.11 -29.78
N GLY A 701 9.49 -4.55 -28.75
CA GLY A 701 8.84 -3.66 -27.77
C GLY A 701 7.92 -4.36 -26.78
N ALA A 702 7.55 -5.64 -27.00
CA ALA A 702 6.71 -6.39 -26.06
C ALA A 702 7.38 -6.54 -24.69
N MET A 703 6.60 -6.33 -23.62
CA MET A 703 6.99 -6.67 -22.26
C MET A 703 7.09 -8.20 -22.14
N VAL A 704 8.03 -8.71 -21.34
CA VAL A 704 8.23 -10.15 -21.15
C VAL A 704 8.32 -10.45 -19.65
N MET A 705 7.36 -11.23 -19.14
CA MET A 705 7.26 -11.65 -17.74
C MET A 705 7.66 -13.11 -17.60
N VAL A 706 8.43 -13.45 -16.56
CA VAL A 706 8.89 -14.82 -16.31
C VAL A 706 8.33 -15.29 -14.97
N ASN A 707 7.33 -16.15 -15.00
CA ASN A 707 6.57 -16.60 -13.83
C ASN A 707 7.37 -17.64 -13.03
N ALA A 708 8.41 -17.19 -12.33
CA ALA A 708 9.25 -18.00 -11.45
C ALA A 708 8.42 -18.78 -10.41
N TRP A 709 7.31 -18.21 -9.92
CA TRP A 709 6.39 -18.89 -8.99
C TRP A 709 5.67 -20.08 -9.62
N ALA A 710 5.33 -20.01 -10.91
CA ALA A 710 4.78 -21.16 -11.66
C ALA A 710 5.86 -22.20 -11.97
N ILE A 711 7.06 -21.76 -12.34
CA ILE A 711 8.20 -22.64 -12.70
C ILE A 711 8.68 -23.43 -11.47
N GLY A 712 8.77 -22.79 -10.30
CA GLY A 712 9.05 -23.46 -9.03
C GLY A 712 8.02 -24.51 -8.63
N ARG A 713 6.81 -24.49 -9.24
CA ARG A 713 5.69 -25.42 -9.01
C ARG A 713 5.37 -26.31 -10.22
N ASP A 714 6.24 -26.33 -11.22
CA ASP A 714 6.03 -27.18 -12.39
C ASP A 714 6.25 -28.66 -12.01
N THR A 715 5.18 -29.46 -12.11
CA THR A 715 5.22 -30.89 -11.79
C THR A 715 6.11 -31.69 -12.75
N ALA A 716 6.39 -31.16 -13.95
CA ALA A 716 7.38 -31.74 -14.87
C ALA A 716 8.83 -31.52 -14.36
N ALA A 717 9.09 -30.41 -13.65
CA ALA A 717 10.42 -30.10 -13.10
C ALA A 717 10.64 -30.68 -11.69
N TRP A 718 9.58 -30.78 -10.88
CA TRP A 718 9.65 -31.06 -9.43
C TRP A 718 8.85 -32.28 -8.95
N GLY A 719 8.15 -32.99 -9.84
CA GLY A 719 7.35 -34.18 -9.52
C GLY A 719 5.94 -33.86 -9.00
N GLY A 720 5.21 -34.88 -8.53
CA GLY A 720 3.85 -34.71 -8.02
C GLY A 720 3.77 -33.78 -6.79
N ALA A 721 4.71 -33.94 -5.86
CA ALA A 721 4.89 -33.13 -4.65
C ALA A 721 5.53 -31.76 -4.95
N ALA A 722 5.07 -31.04 -5.98
CA ALA A 722 5.61 -29.73 -6.38
C ALA A 722 5.05 -28.55 -5.56
N GLU A 723 3.88 -28.70 -4.93
CA GLU A 723 3.29 -27.67 -4.05
C GLU A 723 3.69 -27.87 -2.57
N GLU A 724 4.34 -28.98 -2.22
CA GLU A 724 4.79 -29.34 -0.86
C GLU A 724 6.17 -28.74 -0.53
N PHE A 725 6.38 -28.35 0.74
CA PHE A 725 7.66 -27.88 1.27
C PHE A 725 8.47 -29.07 1.81
N SER A 726 9.47 -29.51 1.05
CA SER A 726 10.38 -30.61 1.41
C SER A 726 11.81 -30.27 0.98
N PRO A 727 12.66 -29.76 1.91
CA PRO A 727 14.07 -29.51 1.67
C PRO A 727 14.84 -30.76 1.21
N GLU A 728 14.42 -31.95 1.66
CA GLU A 728 14.95 -33.26 1.26
C GLU A 728 14.98 -33.45 -0.26
N ARG A 729 14.15 -32.73 -1.04
CA ARG A 729 14.22 -32.79 -2.51
C ARG A 729 15.58 -32.36 -3.05
N PHE A 730 16.33 -31.54 -2.32
CA PHE A 730 17.69 -31.14 -2.66
C PHE A 730 18.77 -32.14 -2.21
N GLU A 731 18.41 -33.20 -1.47
CA GLU A 731 19.24 -34.39 -1.33
C GLU A 731 19.23 -35.19 -2.66
N ARG A 732 18.08 -35.23 -3.37
CA ARG A 732 17.93 -35.86 -4.70
C ARG A 732 18.40 -34.98 -5.87
N TRP A 733 18.24 -33.66 -5.74
CA TRP A 733 18.58 -32.67 -6.78
C TRP A 733 19.65 -31.69 -6.27
N CYS A 734 20.70 -32.21 -5.64
CA CYS A 734 21.78 -31.45 -5.01
C CYS A 734 22.44 -30.42 -5.97
N ASP A 735 22.69 -30.84 -7.21
CA ASP A 735 23.35 -30.04 -8.25
C ASP A 735 22.53 -28.83 -8.72
N ARG A 736 21.19 -28.84 -8.52
CA ARG A 736 20.33 -27.73 -8.97
C ARG A 736 20.52 -26.50 -8.10
N ASP A 737 20.73 -25.35 -8.72
CA ASP A 737 21.07 -24.13 -7.99
C ASP A 737 20.54 -22.81 -8.60
N PHE A 738 20.22 -21.86 -7.74
CA PHE A 738 19.64 -20.57 -8.11
C PHE A 738 20.65 -19.54 -8.67
N ARG A 739 21.93 -19.89 -8.84
CA ARG A 739 22.97 -19.06 -9.49
C ARG A 739 22.78 -18.92 -11.01
N GLY A 740 21.58 -19.21 -11.52
CA GLY A 740 21.20 -19.07 -12.92
C GLY A 740 21.77 -20.15 -13.85
N ALA A 741 22.22 -21.29 -13.31
CA ALA A 741 22.56 -22.47 -14.10
C ALA A 741 21.28 -23.17 -14.58
N ASP A 742 20.45 -23.58 -13.63
CA ASP A 742 19.16 -24.23 -13.80
C ASP A 742 18.06 -23.20 -14.00
N MET A 743 17.14 -23.48 -14.92
CA MET A 743 15.99 -22.60 -15.19
C MET A 743 14.75 -23.03 -14.40
N GLU A 744 14.85 -24.18 -13.74
CA GLU A 744 13.86 -24.82 -12.88
C GLU A 744 13.78 -24.13 -11.50
N LEU A 745 14.85 -23.43 -11.09
CA LEU A 745 14.97 -22.70 -9.83
C LEU A 745 15.59 -21.30 -10.08
N ILE A 746 14.76 -20.29 -10.40
CA ILE A 746 15.23 -18.95 -10.81
C ILE A 746 14.74 -17.78 -9.91
N PRO A 747 14.77 -17.87 -8.57
CA PRO A 747 14.31 -16.79 -7.68
C PRO A 747 15.09 -15.47 -7.86
N PHE A 748 16.35 -15.54 -8.30
CA PHE A 748 17.20 -14.39 -8.60
C PHE A 748 17.24 -14.03 -10.10
N GLY A 749 16.41 -14.67 -10.93
CA GLY A 749 16.51 -14.63 -12.39
C GLY A 749 17.75 -15.34 -12.93
N ALA A 750 18.12 -15.04 -14.18
CA ALA A 750 19.29 -15.61 -14.85
C ALA A 750 19.83 -14.68 -15.95
N GLY A 751 20.96 -15.06 -16.56
CA GLY A 751 21.61 -14.29 -17.62
C GLY A 751 22.09 -12.92 -17.16
N ARG A 752 22.18 -11.97 -18.10
CA ARG A 752 22.73 -10.62 -17.84
C ARG A 752 22.00 -9.86 -16.72
N ARG A 753 20.70 -10.12 -16.50
CA ARG A 753 19.88 -9.43 -15.49
C ARG A 753 19.69 -10.24 -14.19
N ILE A 754 20.44 -11.32 -13.97
CA ILE A 754 20.49 -12.01 -12.66
C ILE A 754 20.75 -11.04 -11.51
N CYS A 755 20.20 -11.27 -10.32
CA CYS A 755 20.33 -10.35 -9.19
C CYS A 755 21.80 -10.02 -8.85
N PRO A 756 22.21 -8.72 -8.79
CA PRO A 756 23.55 -8.35 -8.35
C PRO A 756 23.73 -8.49 -6.82
N GLY A 757 22.65 -8.37 -6.05
CA GLY A 757 22.64 -8.42 -4.59
C GLY A 757 22.51 -9.82 -3.99
N MET A 758 22.59 -10.89 -4.80
CA MET A 758 22.38 -12.29 -4.35
C MET A 758 23.21 -12.61 -3.09
N THR A 759 24.51 -12.28 -3.10
CA THR A 759 25.43 -12.55 -1.98
C THR A 759 25.04 -11.81 -0.70
N MET A 760 24.62 -10.55 -0.80
CA MET A 760 24.24 -9.74 0.37
C MET A 760 22.88 -10.16 0.94
N GLY A 761 21.91 -10.44 0.07
CA GLY A 761 20.59 -10.91 0.48
C GLY A 761 20.67 -12.28 1.16
N LEU A 762 21.44 -13.22 0.60
CA LEU A 762 21.68 -14.52 1.23
C LEU A 762 22.41 -14.39 2.57
N ALA A 763 23.44 -13.54 2.70
CA ALA A 763 24.11 -13.34 3.99
C ALA A 763 23.17 -12.83 5.09
N ASN A 764 22.22 -11.94 4.76
CA ASN A 764 21.18 -11.49 5.68
C ASN A 764 20.18 -12.63 6.03
N VAL A 765 19.80 -13.48 5.07
CA VAL A 765 18.86 -14.59 5.28
C VAL A 765 19.50 -15.73 6.08
N GLU A 766 20.68 -16.19 5.68
CA GLU A 766 21.42 -17.31 6.28
C GLU A 766 21.74 -17.03 7.76
N LEU A 767 22.28 -15.85 8.08
CA LEU A 767 22.67 -15.51 9.45
C LEU A 767 21.47 -15.40 10.39
N ALA A 768 20.41 -14.68 10.01
CA ALA A 768 19.26 -14.49 10.90
C ALA A 768 18.42 -15.76 11.07
N LEU A 769 18.23 -16.55 10.00
CA LEU A 769 17.51 -17.82 10.07
C LEU A 769 18.25 -18.80 11.00
N ALA A 770 19.57 -18.94 10.81
CA ALA A 770 20.41 -19.79 11.65
C ALA A 770 20.41 -19.31 13.12
N ALA A 771 20.59 -18.01 13.36
CA ALA A 771 20.69 -17.45 14.71
C ALA A 771 19.39 -17.62 15.51
N LEU A 772 18.22 -17.35 14.91
CA LEU A 772 16.92 -17.52 15.57
C LEU A 772 16.69 -18.99 15.99
N LEU A 773 16.95 -19.94 15.10
CA LEU A 773 16.72 -21.37 15.34
C LEU A 773 17.75 -21.99 16.30
N PHE A 774 19.00 -21.50 16.27
CA PHE A 774 20.03 -21.90 17.22
C PHE A 774 19.68 -21.48 18.64
N HIS A 775 19.39 -20.18 18.85
CA HIS A 775 19.15 -19.61 20.18
C HIS A 775 17.79 -19.97 20.80
N PHE A 776 16.75 -20.18 19.99
CA PHE A 776 15.38 -20.40 20.47
C PHE A 776 14.77 -21.71 19.97
N ASP A 777 13.95 -22.35 20.81
CA ASP A 777 12.82 -23.14 20.32
C ASP A 777 11.66 -22.19 20.02
N LEU A 778 11.00 -22.43 18.89
CA LEU A 778 9.93 -21.58 18.36
C LEU A 778 8.70 -22.44 18.13
N GLU A 779 7.61 -22.11 18.81
CA GLU A 779 6.38 -22.89 18.86
C GLU A 779 5.18 -22.04 18.42
N LEU A 780 4.08 -22.70 18.04
CA LEU A 780 2.85 -21.98 17.70
C LEU A 780 2.11 -21.56 18.97
N PRO A 781 1.26 -20.52 18.93
CA PRO A 781 0.37 -20.18 20.04
C PRO A 781 -0.43 -21.38 20.51
N ALA A 782 -0.65 -21.50 21.82
CA ALA A 782 -1.31 -22.66 22.41
C ALA A 782 -2.69 -22.92 21.78
N GLY A 783 -2.88 -24.14 21.25
CA GLY A 783 -4.10 -24.56 20.55
C GLY A 783 -4.11 -24.35 19.04
N MET A 784 -3.13 -23.65 18.45
CA MET A 784 -3.00 -23.49 17.00
C MET A 784 -2.30 -24.70 16.36
N ALA A 785 -2.92 -25.28 15.33
CA ALA A 785 -2.35 -26.36 14.53
C ALA A 785 -1.39 -25.84 13.44
N ALA A 786 -0.50 -26.69 12.94
CA ALA A 786 0.48 -26.31 11.93
C ALA A 786 -0.18 -25.89 10.60
N GLU A 787 -1.32 -26.50 10.29
CA GLU A 787 -2.13 -26.24 9.10
C GLU A 787 -2.79 -24.85 9.11
N GLU A 788 -2.98 -24.26 10.30
CA GLU A 788 -3.67 -22.98 10.53
C GLU A 788 -2.76 -21.74 10.39
N VAL A 789 -1.44 -21.95 10.20
CA VAL A 789 -0.49 -20.87 9.91
C VAL A 789 -0.90 -20.16 8.61
N ASP A 790 -1.17 -18.85 8.68
CA ASP A 790 -1.63 -18.08 7.50
C ASP A 790 -0.53 -17.95 6.43
N MET A 791 -0.67 -18.74 5.37
CA MET A 791 0.20 -18.73 4.19
C MET A 791 -0.36 -17.89 3.03
N THR A 792 -1.24 -16.90 3.31
CA THR A 792 -1.76 -16.01 2.26
C THR A 792 -0.72 -14.96 1.83
N GLU A 793 -0.45 -14.95 0.53
CA GLU A 793 0.35 -13.91 -0.15
C GLU A 793 -0.45 -12.60 -0.23
N ALA A 794 0.20 -11.47 0.06
CA ALA A 794 -0.32 -10.15 -0.28
C ALA A 794 -0.06 -9.79 -1.76
N ALA A 795 -0.75 -8.76 -2.25
CA ALA A 795 -0.49 -8.18 -3.57
C ALA A 795 0.49 -7.01 -3.45
N GLY A 796 1.66 -7.11 -4.08
CA GLY A 796 2.72 -6.10 -4.05
C GLY A 796 3.74 -6.30 -5.18
N VAL A 797 4.86 -5.59 -5.10
CA VAL A 797 6.05 -5.85 -5.94
C VAL A 797 6.69 -7.16 -5.50
N THR A 798 6.91 -7.29 -4.19
CA THR A 798 7.15 -8.57 -3.56
C THR A 798 5.83 -9.21 -3.11
N THR A 799 5.82 -10.55 -2.99
CA THR A 799 4.75 -11.29 -2.31
C THR A 799 5.11 -11.54 -0.86
N TRP A 800 4.91 -10.54 0.01
CA TRP A 800 5.01 -10.72 1.46
C TRP A 800 3.81 -11.50 2.04
N ARG A 801 3.95 -12.05 3.25
CA ARG A 801 2.85 -12.69 4.00
C ARG A 801 1.84 -11.64 4.46
N LYS A 802 0.55 -11.90 4.24
CA LYS A 802 -0.53 -10.95 4.55
C LYS A 802 -0.75 -10.73 6.05
N ALA A 803 -0.56 -11.77 6.86
CA ALA A 803 -0.67 -11.74 8.32
C ALA A 803 0.70 -11.91 8.99
N ASP A 804 0.79 -11.41 10.23
CA ASP A 804 2.02 -11.43 11.01
C ASP A 804 2.43 -12.84 11.46
N LEU A 805 3.74 -13.06 11.60
CA LEU A 805 4.27 -14.27 12.21
C LEU A 805 4.32 -14.12 13.73
N LEU A 806 3.29 -14.63 14.40
CA LEU A 806 3.24 -14.76 15.86
C LEU A 806 3.72 -16.16 16.28
N VAL A 807 4.70 -16.23 17.19
CA VAL A 807 5.22 -17.51 17.73
C VAL A 807 5.48 -17.41 19.23
N VAL A 808 5.33 -18.51 19.95
CA VAL A 808 5.84 -18.65 21.33
C VAL A 808 7.35 -18.93 21.25
N VAL A 809 8.13 -18.35 22.16
CA VAL A 809 9.59 -18.34 22.09
C VAL A 809 10.17 -18.89 23.39
N VAL A 810 10.90 -20.00 23.30
CA VAL A 810 11.55 -20.66 24.44
C VAL A 810 13.08 -20.56 24.27
N PRO A 811 13.79 -19.75 25.08
CA PRO A 811 15.25 -19.66 25.02
C PRO A 811 15.95 -21.00 25.29
N ARG A 812 16.95 -21.33 24.46
CA ARG A 812 17.77 -22.55 24.58
C ARG A 812 19.25 -22.29 24.72
N VAL A 813 19.82 -21.44 23.86
CA VAL A 813 21.22 -20.98 24.00
C VAL A 813 21.19 -19.51 24.42
N PRO A 814 21.78 -19.13 25.56
CA PRO A 814 21.76 -17.75 26.04
C PRO A 814 22.27 -16.76 24.99
N VAL A 815 21.48 -15.72 24.72
CA VAL A 815 21.91 -14.61 23.87
C VAL A 815 22.89 -13.77 24.68
N LEU A 816 24.18 -13.83 24.33
CA LEU A 816 25.23 -13.07 25.03
C LEU A 816 24.90 -11.57 25.01
N ALA A 817 25.00 -10.94 26.18
CA ALA A 817 25.07 -9.48 26.27
C ALA A 817 26.32 -9.00 25.53
N MET A 818 26.23 -7.85 24.86
CA MET A 818 27.46 -7.20 24.39
C MET A 818 28.22 -6.69 25.60
N ALA A 819 29.52 -6.97 25.66
CA ALA A 819 30.41 -6.17 26.46
C ALA A 819 30.41 -4.75 25.86
N GLU A 820 29.84 -3.80 26.57
CA GLU A 820 29.98 -2.39 26.23
C GLU A 820 31.46 -2.03 26.38
N LYS A 821 32.14 -1.83 25.24
CA LYS A 821 33.40 -1.09 25.22
C LYS A 821 33.07 0.37 25.52
N LEU A 822 33.39 0.77 26.74
CA LEU A 822 33.58 2.18 27.15
C LEU A 822 34.69 2.83 26.30
#